data_AF-A0A2E5ZMV8-F1
#
_entry.id   AF-A0A2E5ZMV8-F1
#
_cell.length_a   1.000
_cell.length_b   1.000
_cell.length_c   1.000
_cell.angle_alpha   90.00
_cell.angle_beta   90.00
_cell.angle_gamma   90.00
#
_symmetry.space_group_name_H-M   'P 1'
#
loop_
_entity.id
_entity.type
_entity.pdbx_description
1 polymer ?
#
loop_
_entity_poly.entity_id
_entity_poly.type
_entity_poly.pdbx_seq_one_letter_code
_entity_poly.pdbx_strand_id
1 'polypeptide(L)'
;MRKAAVLMAIVMLSSILAGCAGGDSDAEKDEQIASLQSELANVTAQADDAIAHAAALDTTLSEALVALEKSNADIANLSVRLDSAEWHKANLTNQLSETMEQLNQTQNSGLMAQLEDQITNLSAQIEDADSQITGLTSELLQKQQEIAELGATVAALQSTIASLTYSTRNRVNSCPEDNPGIEIVVGYDDGSGAGSPGDGKVEYDEIQYTIGECPGDSGVVAESPAGGDASDWGPSLFVEMGGNMYFAGNDGVHGWELWRSDGTVGGTYMVKDLRPGSGGGLQVWDWGSPFGVHYPEIVAGNSKIFLTGFDGEPGTESCACLIVSDGTADGTYQIDQWENWGAAYGGENGWRPGFSGASQLLVLPSSGFLPDRVIYSNMEAIGGQDDDSHPPTGEELWISDGTEVGTYMLANIVPEDETWEYDGANYCCGDFQGSAPRDLIKKGSQIWFTAETDNYGRELYRYNLGGIGGGLYLVKDVRSGAEGSNPLHVTSASGGVFFSADDGSWGQELHYTQGDAFSTRLVKDIWPGVGNSSSPEELTKFGQNLFFTADDGENGRELWISDNTESGTFMVKDINTNGSSNPNWLRVMDGVLYFMAYTEDYGRELWRSDGTIEGTSMVKDINSGSNSSFYWPEGFFYRELFLEYDGLLYFTADDGGTYGVEVWRTDGTSNGTEMIVDATPGNESSWPVRYTIYGGKLYFTAYSEDRGRDLWFYWDNPGPIVSNSESS
;
A
#
# COMPACT_ATOMS: atom_id res chain seq x y z
N MET A 1 -21.80 -1.58 -37.57
CA MET A 1 -20.38 -1.91 -37.84
C MET A 1 -19.46 -1.39 -36.75
N ARG A 2 -19.40 -0.08 -36.43
CA ARG A 2 -18.61 0.42 -35.27
C ARG A 2 -19.05 -0.15 -33.91
N LYS A 3 -20.37 -0.20 -33.64
CA LYS A 3 -20.96 -0.93 -32.48
C LYS A 3 -20.48 -2.38 -32.38
N ALA A 4 -20.43 -3.09 -33.49
CA ALA A 4 -19.99 -4.49 -33.56
C ALA A 4 -18.46 -4.63 -33.49
N ALA A 5 -17.69 -3.59 -33.81
CA ALA A 5 -16.24 -3.57 -33.69
C ALA A 5 -15.80 -3.30 -32.24
N VAL A 6 -16.49 -2.40 -31.52
CA VAL A 6 -16.30 -2.21 -30.07
C VAL A 6 -16.76 -3.46 -29.32
N LEU A 7 -17.94 -4.01 -29.64
CA LEU A 7 -18.39 -5.29 -29.08
C LEU A 7 -17.43 -6.45 -29.43
N MET A 8 -16.93 -6.53 -30.67
CA MET A 8 -15.97 -7.58 -31.06
C MET A 8 -14.60 -7.39 -30.40
N ALA A 9 -14.15 -6.17 -30.18
CA ALA A 9 -12.91 -5.92 -29.44
C ALA A 9 -13.05 -6.41 -28.00
N ILE A 10 -14.12 -5.99 -27.31
CA ILE A 10 -14.44 -6.41 -25.94
C ILE A 10 -14.63 -7.94 -25.84
N VAL A 11 -15.33 -8.56 -26.81
CA VAL A 11 -15.53 -10.02 -26.86
C VAL A 11 -14.24 -10.76 -27.25
N MET A 12 -13.43 -10.24 -28.18
CA MET A 12 -12.12 -10.85 -28.49
C MET A 12 -11.19 -10.80 -27.28
N LEU A 13 -11.18 -9.70 -26.53
CA LEU A 13 -10.45 -9.54 -25.26
C LEU A 13 -10.89 -10.58 -24.22
N SER A 14 -12.20 -10.80 -24.05
CA SER A 14 -12.72 -11.86 -23.16
C SER A 14 -12.32 -13.28 -23.60
N SER A 15 -12.18 -13.51 -24.91
CA SER A 15 -11.77 -14.81 -25.46
C SER A 15 -10.25 -15.05 -25.45
N ILE A 16 -9.44 -13.99 -25.45
CA ILE A 16 -7.98 -14.05 -25.27
C ILE A 16 -7.65 -14.36 -23.80
N LEU A 17 -8.38 -13.76 -22.86
CA LEU A 17 -8.31 -14.09 -21.43
C LEU A 17 -8.80 -15.52 -21.12
N ALA A 18 -9.79 -16.04 -21.87
CA ALA A 18 -10.27 -17.42 -21.74
C ALA A 18 -9.39 -18.47 -22.46
N GLY A 19 -8.41 -18.05 -23.26
CA GLY A 19 -7.59 -18.93 -24.10
C GLY A 19 -6.51 -19.72 -23.35
N CYS A 20 -6.19 -19.37 -22.10
CA CYS A 20 -5.20 -20.05 -21.28
C CYS A 20 -5.83 -21.08 -20.32
N ALA A 21 -6.62 -22.01 -20.85
CA ALA A 21 -7.03 -23.20 -20.09
C ALA A 21 -7.10 -24.41 -21.02
N GLY A 22 -5.93 -24.97 -21.33
CA GLY A 22 -5.82 -26.17 -22.16
C GLY A 22 -4.64 -27.05 -21.77
N GLY A 23 -4.81 -27.89 -20.75
CA GLY A 23 -3.92 -29.03 -20.47
C GLY A 23 -3.85 -29.44 -19.00
N ASP A 24 -4.54 -30.53 -18.68
CA ASP A 24 -4.57 -31.39 -17.47
C ASP A 24 -4.59 -30.77 -16.05
N SER A 25 -5.46 -31.36 -15.22
CA SER A 25 -5.95 -30.93 -13.90
C SER A 25 -4.95 -31.13 -12.75
N ASP A 26 -4.65 -30.04 -12.02
CA ASP A 26 -4.00 -30.03 -10.70
C ASP A 26 -4.63 -28.93 -9.82
N ALA A 27 -4.69 -29.14 -8.50
CA ALA A 27 -5.39 -28.28 -7.54
C ALA A 27 -4.79 -26.86 -7.39
N GLU A 28 -3.51 -26.67 -7.72
CA GLU A 28 -2.85 -25.35 -7.81
C GLU A 28 -3.36 -24.51 -8.97
N LYS A 29 -3.74 -25.16 -10.08
CA LYS A 29 -4.40 -24.45 -11.18
C LYS A 29 -5.81 -24.03 -10.79
N ASP A 30 -6.49 -24.71 -9.88
CA ASP A 30 -7.84 -24.33 -9.48
C ASP A 30 -7.89 -22.98 -8.75
N GLU A 31 -6.83 -22.60 -8.04
CA GLU A 31 -6.71 -21.30 -7.33
C GLU A 31 -6.26 -20.17 -8.27
N GLN A 32 -5.32 -20.44 -9.20
CA GLN A 32 -5.01 -19.53 -10.30
C GLN A 32 -6.22 -19.35 -11.24
N ILE A 33 -6.94 -20.43 -11.53
CA ILE A 33 -8.21 -20.38 -12.27
C ILE A 33 -9.24 -19.59 -11.47
N ALA A 34 -9.30 -19.68 -10.13
CA ALA A 34 -10.22 -18.89 -9.32
C ALA A 34 -9.86 -17.39 -9.31
N SER A 35 -8.58 -17.04 -9.25
CA SER A 35 -8.09 -15.66 -9.36
C SER A 35 -8.35 -15.09 -10.75
N LEU A 36 -7.98 -15.83 -11.80
CA LEU A 36 -8.31 -15.48 -13.19
C LEU A 36 -9.82 -15.45 -13.42
N GLN A 37 -10.62 -16.28 -12.75
CA GLN A 37 -12.08 -16.22 -12.78
C GLN A 37 -12.61 -14.98 -12.06
N SER A 38 -11.95 -14.49 -11.01
CA SER A 38 -12.30 -13.28 -10.29
C SER A 38 -11.97 -12.03 -11.10
N GLU A 39 -10.78 -11.97 -11.72
CA GLU A 39 -10.41 -10.91 -12.66
C GLU A 39 -11.27 -10.95 -13.92
N LEU A 40 -11.50 -12.14 -14.49
CA LEU A 40 -12.44 -12.33 -15.59
C LEU A 40 -13.84 -11.91 -15.17
N ALA A 41 -14.29 -12.20 -13.93
CA ALA A 41 -15.58 -11.75 -13.44
C ALA A 41 -15.65 -10.24 -13.28
N ASN A 42 -14.56 -9.58 -12.86
CA ASN A 42 -14.52 -8.11 -12.74
C ASN A 42 -14.51 -7.44 -14.12
N VAL A 43 -13.66 -7.91 -15.05
CA VAL A 43 -13.62 -7.44 -16.44
C VAL A 43 -14.93 -7.76 -17.17
N THR A 44 -15.52 -8.93 -16.93
CA THR A 44 -16.84 -9.30 -17.47
C THR A 44 -17.93 -8.45 -16.87
N ALA A 45 -17.90 -8.13 -15.57
CA ALA A 45 -18.87 -7.23 -14.93
C ALA A 45 -18.78 -5.80 -15.48
N GLN A 46 -17.56 -5.29 -15.70
CA GLN A 46 -17.34 -3.98 -16.34
C GLN A 46 -17.80 -3.98 -17.80
N ALA A 47 -17.51 -5.05 -18.55
CA ALA A 47 -17.99 -5.23 -19.92
C ALA A 47 -19.52 -5.36 -19.96
N ASP A 48 -20.13 -6.09 -19.02
CA ASP A 48 -21.57 -6.28 -18.89
C ASP A 48 -22.26 -4.96 -18.54
N ASP A 49 -21.68 -4.12 -17.68
CA ASP A 49 -22.21 -2.79 -17.37
C ASP A 49 -22.16 -1.85 -18.59
N ALA A 50 -21.03 -1.86 -19.33
CA ALA A 50 -20.90 -1.09 -20.56
C ALA A 50 -21.88 -1.57 -21.66
N ILE A 51 -22.05 -2.89 -21.79
CA ILE A 51 -23.03 -3.52 -22.69
C ILE A 51 -24.46 -3.15 -22.26
N ALA A 52 -24.75 -3.18 -20.96
CA ALA A 52 -26.05 -2.80 -20.41
C ALA A 52 -26.36 -1.32 -20.66
N HIS A 53 -25.37 -0.43 -20.52
CA HIS A 53 -25.52 0.99 -20.81
C HIS A 53 -25.77 1.25 -22.30
N ALA A 54 -25.01 0.60 -23.18
CA ALA A 54 -25.21 0.68 -24.63
C ALA A 54 -26.58 0.10 -25.06
N ALA A 55 -27.02 -0.99 -24.45
CA ALA A 55 -28.32 -1.61 -24.69
C ALA A 55 -29.48 -0.73 -24.16
N ALA A 56 -29.31 -0.07 -23.02
CA ALA A 56 -30.28 0.89 -22.49
C ALA A 56 -30.44 2.11 -23.42
N LEU A 57 -29.34 2.62 -23.99
CA LEU A 57 -29.37 3.72 -24.95
C LEU A 57 -30.05 3.31 -26.27
N ASP A 58 -29.80 2.09 -26.75
CA ASP A 58 -30.43 1.54 -27.97
C ASP A 58 -31.93 1.25 -27.77
N THR A 59 -32.31 0.80 -26.56
CA THR A 59 -33.71 0.62 -26.14
C THR A 59 -34.42 1.97 -26.10
N THR A 60 -33.81 2.98 -25.46
CA THR A 60 -34.37 4.34 -25.37
C THR A 60 -34.55 4.97 -26.75
N LEU A 61 -33.57 4.80 -27.66
CA LEU A 61 -33.69 5.26 -29.05
C LEU A 61 -34.83 4.54 -29.79
N SER A 62 -34.97 3.22 -29.59
CA SER A 62 -36.04 2.43 -30.21
C SER A 62 -37.42 2.86 -29.72
N GLU A 63 -37.59 3.08 -28.42
CA GLU A 63 -38.82 3.58 -27.82
C GLU A 63 -39.18 4.98 -28.33
N ALA A 64 -38.19 5.88 -28.44
CA ALA A 64 -38.38 7.22 -28.99
C ALA A 64 -38.80 7.21 -30.47
N LEU A 65 -38.23 6.31 -31.28
CA LEU A 65 -38.62 6.13 -32.69
C LEU A 65 -40.06 5.61 -32.83
N VAL A 66 -40.47 4.66 -32.00
CA VAL A 66 -41.84 4.14 -31.98
C VAL A 66 -42.84 5.23 -31.54
N ALA A 67 -42.50 6.02 -30.53
CA ALA A 67 -43.31 7.15 -30.09
C ALA A 67 -43.46 8.22 -31.18
N LEU A 68 -42.40 8.45 -31.97
CA LEU A 68 -42.40 9.38 -33.11
C LEU A 68 -43.31 8.88 -34.23
N GLU A 69 -43.24 7.59 -34.58
CA GLU A 69 -44.12 6.97 -35.58
C GLU A 69 -45.59 7.07 -35.15
N LYS A 70 -45.89 6.74 -33.89
CA LYS A 70 -47.25 6.86 -33.33
C LYS A 70 -47.77 8.30 -33.38
N SER A 71 -46.95 9.26 -32.98
CA SER A 71 -47.35 10.68 -32.99
C SER A 71 -47.60 11.20 -34.41
N ASN A 72 -46.81 10.75 -35.40
CA ASN A 72 -47.05 11.05 -36.82
C ASN A 72 -48.40 10.49 -37.31
N ALA A 73 -48.77 9.28 -36.87
CA ALA A 73 -50.07 8.69 -37.19
C ALA A 73 -51.23 9.45 -36.53
N ASP A 74 -51.06 9.92 -35.30
CA ASP A 74 -52.06 10.73 -34.58
C ASP A 74 -52.30 12.08 -35.30
N ILE A 75 -51.24 12.75 -35.76
CA ILE A 75 -51.34 13.97 -36.59
C ILE A 75 -52.12 13.69 -37.88
N ALA A 76 -51.82 12.59 -38.57
CA ALA A 76 -52.53 12.24 -39.80
C ALA A 76 -54.04 12.03 -39.54
N ASN A 77 -54.40 11.40 -38.43
CA ASN A 77 -55.80 11.23 -38.02
C ASN A 77 -56.48 12.56 -37.65
N LEU A 78 -55.80 13.39 -36.86
CA LEU A 78 -56.29 14.73 -36.48
C LEU A 78 -56.51 15.62 -37.71
N SER A 79 -55.60 15.58 -38.69
CA SER A 79 -55.77 16.30 -39.95
C SER A 79 -57.03 15.86 -40.71
N VAL A 80 -57.29 14.55 -40.80
CA VAL A 80 -58.50 14.02 -41.45
C VAL A 80 -59.77 14.44 -40.71
N ARG A 81 -59.75 14.43 -39.37
CA ARG A 81 -60.88 14.88 -38.54
C ARG A 81 -61.13 16.38 -38.71
N LEU A 82 -60.07 17.18 -38.78
CA LEU A 82 -60.15 18.62 -39.03
C LEU A 82 -60.74 18.91 -40.41
N ASP A 83 -60.24 18.26 -41.47
CA ASP A 83 -60.76 18.40 -42.84
C ASP A 83 -62.26 18.04 -42.90
N SER A 84 -62.65 16.97 -42.21
CA SER A 84 -64.06 16.55 -42.12
C SER A 84 -64.93 17.57 -41.38
N ALA A 85 -64.42 18.18 -40.31
CA ALA A 85 -65.14 19.20 -39.54
C ALA A 85 -65.29 20.50 -40.33
N GLU A 86 -64.23 20.94 -41.03
CA GLU A 86 -64.26 22.10 -41.94
C GLU A 86 -65.25 21.89 -43.08
N TRP A 87 -65.25 20.69 -43.68
CA TRP A 87 -66.21 20.32 -44.71
C TRP A 87 -67.66 20.35 -44.19
N HIS A 88 -67.89 19.82 -42.98
CA HIS A 88 -69.21 19.84 -42.35
C HIS A 88 -69.70 21.27 -42.11
N LYS A 89 -68.83 22.14 -41.57
CA LYS A 89 -69.13 23.56 -41.38
C LYS A 89 -69.46 24.26 -42.71
N ALA A 90 -68.69 24.00 -43.77
CA ALA A 90 -68.96 24.57 -45.09
C ALA A 90 -70.33 24.16 -45.64
N ASN A 91 -70.71 22.90 -45.45
CA ASN A 91 -72.04 22.40 -45.85
C ASN A 91 -73.17 23.07 -45.03
N LEU A 92 -73.01 23.20 -43.71
CA LEU A 92 -73.98 23.92 -42.86
C LEU A 92 -74.11 25.40 -43.27
N THR A 93 -72.99 26.05 -43.62
CA THR A 93 -72.96 27.44 -44.08
C THR A 93 -73.71 27.62 -45.41
N ASN A 94 -73.57 26.67 -46.34
CA ASN A 94 -74.35 26.67 -47.59
C ASN A 94 -75.85 26.51 -47.32
N GLN A 95 -76.23 25.56 -46.45
CA GLN A 95 -77.64 25.38 -46.04
C GLN A 95 -78.21 26.63 -45.38
N LEU A 96 -77.43 27.32 -44.54
CA LEU A 96 -77.82 28.59 -43.94
C LEU A 96 -78.06 29.66 -45.00
N SER A 97 -77.16 29.79 -45.97
CA SER A 97 -77.30 30.76 -47.09
C SER A 97 -78.56 30.49 -47.92
N GLU A 98 -78.83 29.22 -48.28
CA GLU A 98 -80.03 28.84 -49.02
C GLU A 98 -81.31 29.13 -48.21
N THR A 99 -81.29 28.85 -46.91
CA THR A 99 -82.43 29.11 -46.01
C THR A 99 -82.71 30.61 -45.87
N MET A 100 -81.67 31.44 -45.76
CA MET A 100 -81.77 32.90 -45.75
C MET A 100 -82.34 33.45 -47.07
N GLU A 101 -81.94 32.87 -48.20
CA GLU A 101 -82.49 33.25 -49.51
C GLU A 101 -83.99 32.90 -49.61
N GLN A 102 -84.40 31.73 -49.14
CA GLN A 102 -85.81 31.34 -49.07
C GLN A 102 -86.63 32.27 -48.17
N LEU A 103 -86.07 32.68 -47.02
CA LEU A 103 -86.72 33.63 -46.10
C LEU A 103 -86.96 34.99 -46.78
N ASN A 104 -85.99 35.48 -47.57
CA ASN A 104 -86.13 36.74 -48.30
C ASN A 104 -87.18 36.70 -49.43
N GLN A 105 -87.52 35.52 -49.94
CA GLN A 105 -88.44 35.36 -51.08
C GLN A 105 -89.89 35.04 -50.65
N THR A 106 -90.12 34.60 -49.41
CA THR A 106 -91.46 34.18 -48.97
C THR A 106 -92.34 35.36 -48.53
N GLN A 107 -93.66 35.25 -48.75
CA GLN A 107 -94.68 36.18 -48.23
C GLN A 107 -95.62 35.50 -47.20
N ASN A 108 -95.36 34.24 -46.86
CA ASN A 108 -96.19 33.46 -45.93
C ASN A 108 -95.63 33.54 -44.51
N SER A 109 -96.33 34.27 -43.63
CA SER A 109 -95.95 34.47 -42.21
C SER A 109 -95.68 33.19 -41.42
N GLY A 110 -96.37 32.07 -41.70
CA GLY A 110 -96.13 30.79 -41.02
C GLY A 110 -94.84 30.10 -41.47
N LEU A 111 -94.47 30.26 -42.75
CA LEU A 111 -93.22 29.73 -43.30
C LEU A 111 -92.01 30.59 -42.89
N MET A 112 -92.20 31.91 -42.72
CA MET A 112 -91.16 32.81 -42.19
C MET A 112 -90.69 32.37 -40.81
N ALA A 113 -91.61 32.13 -39.88
CA ALA A 113 -91.27 31.70 -38.52
C ALA A 113 -90.50 30.35 -38.51
N GLN A 114 -90.87 29.40 -39.38
CA GLN A 114 -90.17 28.13 -39.52
C GLN A 114 -88.75 28.31 -40.08
N LEU A 115 -88.56 29.19 -41.05
CA LEU A 115 -87.25 29.50 -41.64
C LEU A 115 -86.36 30.26 -40.65
N GLU A 116 -86.92 31.16 -39.84
CA GLU A 116 -86.20 31.87 -38.75
C GLU A 116 -85.71 30.90 -37.65
N ASP A 117 -86.54 29.92 -37.26
CA ASP A 117 -86.13 28.85 -36.33
C ASP A 117 -85.03 27.96 -36.95
N GLN A 118 -85.13 27.63 -38.24
CA GLN A 118 -84.11 26.87 -38.96
C GLN A 118 -82.78 27.62 -39.06
N ILE A 119 -82.82 28.94 -39.34
CA ILE A 119 -81.64 29.81 -39.34
C ILE A 119 -80.98 29.81 -37.96
N THR A 120 -81.76 29.96 -36.89
CA THR A 120 -81.25 29.95 -35.51
C THR A 120 -80.57 28.62 -35.18
N ASN A 121 -81.18 27.50 -35.57
CA ASN A 121 -80.60 26.16 -35.36
C ASN A 121 -79.33 25.93 -36.19
N LEU A 122 -79.31 26.32 -37.46
CA LEU A 122 -78.14 26.22 -38.33
C LEU A 122 -76.99 27.10 -37.84
N SER A 123 -77.27 28.33 -37.36
CA SER A 123 -76.27 29.20 -36.74
C SER A 123 -75.66 28.57 -35.48
N ALA A 124 -76.47 27.93 -34.62
CA ALA A 124 -75.98 27.22 -33.45
C ALA A 124 -75.11 25.99 -33.81
N GLN A 125 -75.48 25.25 -34.87
CA GLN A 125 -74.68 24.12 -35.37
C GLN A 125 -73.35 24.58 -35.99
N ILE A 126 -73.33 25.73 -36.67
CA ILE A 126 -72.08 26.32 -37.19
C ILE A 126 -71.17 26.76 -36.04
N GLU A 127 -71.72 27.35 -34.98
CA GLU A 127 -70.96 27.73 -33.79
C GLU A 127 -70.36 26.51 -33.07
N ASP A 128 -71.12 25.41 -32.96
CA ASP A 128 -70.61 24.14 -32.43
C ASP A 128 -69.49 23.56 -33.31
N ALA A 129 -69.67 23.55 -34.64
CA ALA A 129 -68.65 23.12 -35.58
C ALA A 129 -67.38 23.99 -35.49
N ASP A 130 -67.52 25.31 -35.28
CA ASP A 130 -66.39 26.22 -35.07
C ASP A 130 -65.63 25.92 -33.77
N SER A 131 -66.35 25.60 -32.69
CA SER A 131 -65.73 25.16 -31.44
C SER A 131 -64.97 23.84 -31.62
N GLN A 132 -65.55 22.88 -32.37
CA GLN A 132 -64.88 21.60 -32.67
C GLN A 132 -63.61 21.79 -33.51
N ILE A 133 -63.67 22.63 -34.55
CA ILE A 133 -62.51 22.98 -35.39
C ILE A 133 -61.43 23.61 -34.52
N THR A 134 -61.76 24.61 -33.69
CA THR A 134 -60.80 25.27 -32.80
C THR A 134 -60.12 24.29 -31.84
N GLY A 135 -60.88 23.34 -31.28
CA GLY A 135 -60.35 22.27 -30.43
C GLY A 135 -59.39 21.34 -31.18
N LEU A 136 -59.78 20.86 -32.36
CA LEU A 136 -58.95 20.01 -33.22
C LEU A 136 -57.68 20.72 -33.69
N THR A 137 -57.76 22.01 -34.06
CA THR A 137 -56.60 22.81 -34.44
C THR A 137 -55.61 22.97 -33.28
N SER A 138 -56.11 23.17 -32.06
CA SER A 138 -55.27 23.28 -30.85
C SER A 138 -54.56 21.96 -30.54
N GLU A 139 -55.29 20.83 -30.62
CA GLU A 139 -54.75 19.48 -30.43
C GLU A 139 -53.69 19.14 -31.49
N LEU A 140 -53.94 19.50 -32.75
CA LEU A 140 -52.98 19.33 -33.85
C LEU A 140 -51.70 20.13 -33.63
N LEU A 141 -51.80 21.39 -33.20
CA LEU A 141 -50.65 22.26 -32.97
C LEU A 141 -49.81 21.78 -31.79
N GLN A 142 -50.46 21.31 -30.71
CA GLN A 142 -49.78 20.68 -29.58
C GLN A 142 -49.03 19.41 -30.03
N LYS A 143 -49.66 18.54 -30.82
CA LYS A 143 -49.02 17.31 -31.34
C LYS A 143 -47.86 17.61 -32.30
N GLN A 144 -47.96 18.66 -33.11
CA GLN A 144 -46.86 19.11 -33.97
C GLN A 144 -45.64 19.58 -33.16
N GLN A 145 -45.87 20.25 -32.01
CA GLN A 145 -44.79 20.65 -31.11
C GLN A 145 -44.14 19.44 -30.42
N GLU A 146 -44.94 18.50 -29.90
CA GLU A 146 -44.43 17.25 -29.29
C GLU A 146 -43.53 16.45 -30.25
N ILE A 147 -43.89 16.38 -31.55
CA ILE A 147 -43.06 15.72 -32.57
C ILE A 147 -41.75 16.46 -32.81
N ALA A 148 -41.75 17.80 -32.81
CA ALA A 148 -40.53 18.57 -32.99
C ALA A 148 -39.53 18.34 -31.85
N GLU A 149 -40.02 18.31 -30.61
CA GLU A 149 -39.22 18.02 -29.41
C GLU A 149 -38.69 16.58 -29.39
N LEU A 150 -39.55 15.61 -29.74
CA LEU A 150 -39.15 14.21 -29.84
C LEU A 150 -38.16 13.97 -30.97
N GLY A 151 -38.33 14.63 -32.12
CA GLY A 151 -37.40 14.59 -33.25
C GLY A 151 -36.02 15.16 -32.89
N ALA A 152 -35.97 16.25 -32.13
CA ALA A 152 -34.72 16.80 -31.60
C ALA A 152 -34.03 15.83 -30.63
N THR A 153 -34.81 15.15 -29.78
CA THR A 153 -34.29 14.13 -28.84
C THR A 153 -33.72 12.93 -29.59
N VAL A 154 -34.41 12.43 -30.61
CA VAL A 154 -33.91 11.35 -31.47
C VAL A 154 -32.62 11.75 -32.17
N ALA A 155 -32.53 12.98 -32.70
CA ALA A 155 -31.32 13.48 -33.35
C ALA A 155 -30.14 13.59 -32.37
N ALA A 156 -30.39 14.06 -31.14
CA ALA A 156 -29.36 14.15 -30.10
C ALA A 156 -28.86 12.75 -29.68
N LEU A 157 -29.76 11.80 -29.42
CA LEU A 157 -29.39 10.42 -29.09
C LEU A 157 -28.61 9.75 -30.22
N GLN A 158 -29.02 9.95 -31.47
CA GLN A 158 -28.29 9.45 -32.64
C GLN A 158 -26.88 10.05 -32.73
N SER A 159 -26.71 11.32 -32.40
CA SER A 159 -25.42 12.00 -32.38
C SER A 159 -24.50 11.44 -31.29
N THR A 160 -24.98 11.32 -30.05
CA THR A 160 -24.21 10.73 -28.92
C THR A 160 -23.81 9.28 -29.19
N ILE A 161 -24.71 8.49 -29.78
CA ILE A 161 -24.39 7.11 -30.16
C ILE A 161 -23.33 7.06 -31.28
N ALA A 162 -23.33 8.05 -32.17
CA ALA A 162 -22.39 8.11 -33.29
C ALA A 162 -20.98 8.61 -32.89
N SER A 163 -20.88 9.39 -31.80
CA SER A 163 -19.61 9.90 -31.27
C SER A 163 -18.87 8.89 -30.40
N LEU A 164 -19.50 7.82 -29.91
CA LEU A 164 -18.81 6.78 -29.16
C LEU A 164 -17.69 6.14 -29.99
N THR A 165 -16.44 6.31 -29.56
CA THR A 165 -15.24 5.81 -30.24
C THR A 165 -14.18 5.38 -29.22
N TYR A 166 -13.08 4.82 -29.71
CA TYR A 166 -11.90 4.49 -28.91
C TYR A 166 -10.64 5.00 -29.59
N SER A 167 -9.63 5.34 -28.80
CA SER A 167 -8.28 5.63 -29.27
C SER A 167 -7.23 4.94 -28.39
N THR A 168 -6.07 4.63 -28.98
CA THR A 168 -4.92 4.10 -28.25
C THR A 168 -3.97 5.25 -27.92
N ARG A 169 -3.48 5.31 -26.69
CA ARG A 169 -2.48 6.28 -26.24
C ARG A 169 -1.31 5.57 -25.56
N ASN A 170 -0.13 6.18 -25.60
CA ASN A 170 1.01 5.70 -24.81
C ASN A 170 0.80 6.08 -23.35
N ARG A 171 0.92 5.09 -22.47
CA ARG A 171 0.76 5.19 -21.03
C ARG A 171 2.13 5.43 -20.41
N VAL A 172 2.58 6.70 -20.37
CA VAL A 172 3.95 7.04 -19.91
C VAL A 172 3.99 7.29 -18.40
N ASN A 173 3.07 8.10 -17.85
CA ASN A 173 3.12 8.47 -16.42
C ASN A 173 2.48 7.43 -15.48
N SER A 174 1.66 6.53 -16.02
CA SER A 174 0.98 5.48 -15.26
C SER A 174 1.56 4.09 -15.51
N CYS A 175 2.73 4.03 -16.14
CA CYS A 175 3.55 2.84 -16.28
C CYS A 175 4.99 3.11 -15.86
N PRO A 176 5.75 2.04 -15.60
CA PRO A 176 7.19 2.11 -15.37
C PRO A 176 7.90 2.79 -16.55
N GLU A 177 8.97 3.52 -16.27
CA GLU A 177 9.70 4.31 -17.26
C GLU A 177 10.25 3.45 -18.41
N ASP A 178 10.79 2.28 -18.08
CA ASP A 178 11.36 1.35 -19.05
C ASP A 178 10.29 0.52 -19.79
N ASN A 179 9.03 0.60 -19.36
CA ASN A 179 7.96 -0.20 -19.91
C ASN A 179 6.67 0.61 -20.16
N PRO A 180 6.72 1.60 -21.08
CA PRO A 180 5.57 2.42 -21.39
C PRO A 180 4.45 1.56 -21.96
N GLY A 181 3.31 1.53 -21.27
CA GLY A 181 2.15 0.74 -21.69
C GLY A 181 1.35 1.40 -22.81
N ILE A 182 0.34 0.68 -23.29
CA ILE A 182 -0.68 1.23 -24.20
C ILE A 182 -2.00 1.23 -23.44
N GLU A 183 -2.66 2.37 -23.38
CA GLU A 183 -4.03 2.48 -22.91
C GLU A 183 -4.99 2.64 -24.08
N ILE A 184 -6.07 1.87 -24.07
CA ILE A 184 -7.25 2.08 -24.90
C ILE A 184 -8.18 2.96 -24.07
N VAL A 185 -8.39 4.18 -24.52
CA VAL A 185 -9.42 5.06 -23.96
C VAL A 185 -10.68 4.93 -24.79
N VAL A 186 -11.82 4.85 -24.13
CA VAL A 186 -13.12 4.81 -24.78
C VAL A 186 -13.95 5.98 -24.27
N GLY A 187 -14.58 6.68 -25.20
CA GLY A 187 -15.23 7.94 -24.91
C GLY A 187 -16.11 8.43 -26.04
N TYR A 188 -16.76 9.56 -25.82
CA TYR A 188 -17.57 10.23 -26.83
C TYR A 188 -16.72 11.30 -27.51
N ASP A 189 -16.32 11.06 -28.75
CA ASP A 189 -15.67 12.04 -29.64
C ASP A 189 -16.72 13.05 -30.14
N ASP A 190 -17.25 13.81 -29.18
CA ASP A 190 -18.31 14.80 -29.34
C ASP A 190 -17.79 16.24 -29.33
N GLY A 191 -16.48 16.42 -29.15
CA GLY A 191 -15.82 17.71 -29.12
C GLY A 191 -16.12 18.51 -27.85
N SER A 192 -16.43 17.82 -26.75
CA SER A 192 -16.48 18.45 -25.44
C SER A 192 -15.09 18.99 -25.06
N GLY A 193 -15.10 20.15 -24.40
CA GLY A 193 -13.92 20.90 -23.95
C GLY A 193 -12.86 21.16 -25.04
N ALA A 194 -11.72 20.48 -24.99
CA ALA A 194 -10.56 20.73 -25.87
C ALA A 194 -10.55 19.90 -27.17
N GLY A 195 -11.48 18.95 -27.31
CA GLY A 195 -11.55 18.01 -28.44
C GLY A 195 -12.11 18.58 -29.74
N SER A 196 -11.80 17.92 -30.86
CA SER A 196 -12.38 18.20 -32.18
C SER A 196 -13.38 17.10 -32.55
N PRO A 197 -14.69 17.41 -32.67
CA PRO A 197 -15.70 16.38 -32.86
C PRO A 197 -15.49 15.56 -34.13
N GLY A 198 -15.54 14.24 -34.00
CA GLY A 198 -15.50 13.26 -35.09
C GLY A 198 -14.12 13.04 -35.71
N ASP A 199 -13.03 13.42 -35.04
CA ASP A 199 -11.67 13.25 -35.53
C ASP A 199 -11.09 11.85 -35.25
N GLY A 200 -11.84 11.01 -34.54
CA GLY A 200 -11.48 9.64 -34.19
C GLY A 200 -10.54 9.54 -32.99
N LYS A 201 -10.29 10.63 -32.29
CA LYS A 201 -9.54 10.66 -31.04
C LYS A 201 -10.52 10.94 -29.91
N VAL A 202 -10.37 10.18 -28.83
CA VAL A 202 -10.92 10.56 -27.54
C VAL A 202 -9.86 11.47 -26.91
N GLU A 203 -10.20 12.68 -26.49
CA GLU A 203 -9.38 13.57 -25.65
C GLU A 203 -9.65 13.34 -24.15
N TYR A 204 -8.88 13.94 -23.24
CA TYR A 204 -8.90 13.58 -21.80
C TYR A 204 -10.25 13.82 -21.11
N ASP A 205 -10.99 14.83 -21.57
CA ASP A 205 -12.32 15.23 -21.11
C ASP A 205 -13.47 14.43 -21.76
N GLU A 206 -13.18 13.67 -22.81
CA GLU A 206 -14.14 12.83 -23.53
C GLU A 206 -14.16 11.37 -23.01
N ILE A 207 -13.16 10.99 -22.20
CA ILE A 207 -12.99 9.65 -21.66
C ILE A 207 -14.15 9.27 -20.75
N GLN A 208 -14.75 8.11 -21.02
CA GLN A 208 -15.69 7.47 -20.11
C GLN A 208 -15.01 6.33 -19.32
N TYR A 209 -14.08 5.63 -19.95
CA TYR A 209 -13.30 4.56 -19.32
C TYR A 209 -11.97 4.32 -20.05
N THR A 210 -10.99 3.83 -19.30
CA THR A 210 -9.63 3.51 -19.78
C THR A 210 -9.34 2.04 -19.51
N ILE A 211 -8.73 1.36 -20.48
CA ILE A 211 -8.33 -0.05 -20.40
C ILE A 211 -6.86 -0.13 -20.82
N GLY A 212 -5.98 -0.59 -19.93
CA GLY A 212 -4.57 -0.79 -20.30
C GLY A 212 -3.76 -1.41 -19.18
N GLU A 213 -2.81 -2.24 -19.55
CA GLU A 213 -1.78 -2.80 -18.68
C GLU A 213 -0.42 -2.26 -19.10
N CYS A 214 0.49 -2.12 -18.15
CA CYS A 214 1.89 -1.87 -18.46
C CYS A 214 2.48 -3.22 -18.85
N PRO A 215 3.08 -3.35 -20.05
CA PRO A 215 3.69 -4.61 -20.46
C PRO A 215 4.85 -4.96 -19.52
N GLY A 216 5.29 -6.21 -19.58
CA GLY A 216 6.49 -6.76 -18.94
C GLY A 216 6.41 -7.03 -17.44
N ASP A 217 7.29 -7.95 -17.02
CA ASP A 217 7.30 -8.52 -15.67
C ASP A 217 8.05 -7.64 -14.67
N SER A 218 8.84 -6.65 -15.12
CA SER A 218 9.60 -5.73 -14.26
C SER A 218 9.90 -4.37 -14.92
N GLY A 219 10.32 -3.39 -14.10
CA GLY A 219 10.81 -2.09 -14.54
C GLY A 219 10.98 -1.06 -13.42
N VAL A 220 11.53 0.12 -13.74
CA VAL A 220 11.69 1.25 -12.79
C VAL A 220 10.40 2.06 -12.65
N VAL A 221 9.99 2.30 -11.40
CA VAL A 221 8.74 3.01 -11.07
C VAL A 221 8.88 4.52 -11.21
N ALA A 222 10.02 5.08 -10.82
CA ALA A 222 10.41 6.47 -11.03
C ALA A 222 11.93 6.59 -10.88
N GLU A 223 12.60 7.30 -11.79
CA GLU A 223 13.99 7.72 -11.62
C GLU A 223 14.12 8.69 -10.43
N SER A 224 15.06 8.42 -9.51
CA SER A 224 15.60 9.49 -8.68
C SER A 224 16.43 10.42 -9.58
N PRO A 225 16.07 11.71 -9.71
CA PRO A 225 16.82 12.59 -10.58
C PRO A 225 18.22 12.84 -10.00
N ALA A 226 19.20 12.20 -10.64
CA ALA A 226 20.62 12.52 -10.69
C ALA A 226 21.49 12.18 -9.46
N GLY A 227 22.36 11.19 -9.69
CA GLY A 227 23.81 11.43 -9.58
C GLY A 227 24.45 11.18 -8.22
N GLY A 228 23.96 10.21 -7.46
CA GLY A 228 24.70 9.66 -6.34
C GLY A 228 25.75 8.66 -6.81
N ASP A 229 27.01 8.83 -6.40
CA ASP A 229 28.03 7.77 -6.46
C ASP A 229 27.45 6.46 -5.90
N ALA A 230 28.09 5.31 -6.13
CA ALA A 230 27.68 3.98 -5.62
C ALA A 230 27.40 3.89 -4.08
N SER A 231 27.62 4.98 -3.34
CA SER A 231 27.23 5.22 -1.95
C SER A 231 25.80 5.73 -1.72
N ASP A 232 25.03 6.08 -2.76
CA ASP A 232 23.60 6.37 -2.60
C ASP A 232 22.83 5.06 -2.39
N TRP A 233 21.99 5.03 -1.37
CA TRP A 233 21.33 3.82 -0.89
C TRP A 233 20.02 3.52 -1.63
N GLY A 234 19.49 4.46 -2.43
CA GLY A 234 18.18 4.37 -3.08
C GLY A 234 17.00 4.26 -2.10
N PRO A 235 15.74 4.23 -2.57
CA PRO A 235 14.54 4.18 -1.72
C PRO A 235 14.61 3.17 -0.56
N SER A 236 14.09 3.54 0.61
CA SER A 236 14.27 2.77 1.84
C SER A 236 13.12 2.88 2.81
N LEU A 237 13.10 2.01 3.83
CA LEU A 237 12.13 2.09 4.93
C LEU A 237 10.68 2.06 4.39
N PHE A 238 10.30 0.95 3.76
CA PHE A 238 9.00 0.83 3.11
C PHE A 238 7.89 0.49 4.11
N VAL A 239 6.77 1.21 4.04
CA VAL A 239 5.52 0.88 4.75
C VAL A 239 4.31 1.10 3.85
N GLU A 240 3.21 0.41 4.15
CA GLU A 240 1.94 0.62 3.48
C GLU A 240 0.94 1.30 4.41
N MET A 241 0.24 2.32 3.90
CA MET A 241 -0.88 2.93 4.59
C MET A 241 -1.95 3.39 3.58
N GLY A 242 -3.21 3.04 3.84
CA GLY A 242 -4.34 3.51 3.02
C GLY A 242 -4.23 3.13 1.54
N GLY A 243 -3.66 1.95 1.24
CA GLY A 243 -3.47 1.47 -0.13
C GLY A 243 -2.44 2.27 -0.93
N ASN A 244 -1.43 2.85 -0.26
CA ASN A 244 -0.28 3.49 -0.89
C ASN A 244 1.00 3.05 -0.18
N MET A 245 2.09 2.99 -0.94
CA MET A 245 3.42 2.74 -0.42
C MET A 245 4.09 4.05 -0.01
N TYR A 246 4.72 4.08 1.15
CA TYR A 246 5.51 5.20 1.65
C TYR A 246 6.92 4.72 1.98
N PHE A 247 7.90 5.59 1.77
CA PHE A 247 9.31 5.26 1.93
C PHE A 247 10.15 6.53 2.12
N ALA A 248 11.36 6.36 2.63
CA ALA A 248 12.39 7.39 2.61
C ALA A 248 13.08 7.40 1.24
N GLY A 249 13.15 8.57 0.60
CA GLY A 249 13.73 8.73 -0.74
C GLY A 249 14.49 10.04 -0.88
N ASN A 250 15.45 10.10 -1.81
CA ASN A 250 16.29 11.27 -2.06
C ASN A 250 16.27 11.58 -3.56
N ASP A 251 16.02 12.84 -3.93
CA ASP A 251 16.01 13.33 -5.32
C ASP A 251 17.26 14.16 -5.68
N GLY A 252 18.30 14.10 -4.85
CA GLY A 252 19.54 14.87 -5.03
C GLY A 252 19.42 16.37 -4.73
N VAL A 253 18.21 16.88 -4.47
CA VAL A 253 17.93 18.29 -4.21
C VAL A 253 17.49 18.53 -2.77
N HIS A 254 16.57 17.71 -2.27
CA HIS A 254 15.95 17.84 -0.93
C HIS A 254 16.54 16.85 0.09
N GLY A 255 17.50 16.00 -0.31
CA GLY A 255 18.02 14.96 0.56
C GLY A 255 16.98 13.86 0.83
N TRP A 256 17.23 13.04 1.85
CA TRP A 256 16.33 11.94 2.23
C TRP A 256 15.08 12.46 2.94
N GLU A 257 13.93 12.29 2.31
CA GLU A 257 12.64 12.81 2.76
C GLU A 257 11.54 11.75 2.71
N LEU A 258 10.32 12.08 3.17
CA LEU A 258 9.17 11.17 3.08
C LEU A 258 8.59 11.20 1.67
N TRP A 259 8.55 10.05 1.01
CA TRP A 259 7.98 9.84 -0.32
C TRP A 259 6.79 8.89 -0.27
N ARG A 260 5.97 9.00 -1.30
CA ARG A 260 4.83 8.11 -1.57
C ARG A 260 4.95 7.56 -2.98
N SER A 261 4.45 6.34 -3.20
CA SER A 261 4.16 5.78 -4.51
C SER A 261 2.83 5.02 -4.50
N ASP A 262 2.07 5.12 -5.60
CA ASP A 262 0.96 4.23 -5.92
C ASP A 262 1.36 3.12 -6.92
N GLY A 263 2.67 2.97 -7.17
CA GLY A 263 3.23 2.05 -8.15
C GLY A 263 3.40 2.65 -9.55
N THR A 264 3.09 3.94 -9.74
CA THR A 264 3.26 4.66 -11.01
C THR A 264 4.24 5.83 -10.89
N VAL A 265 4.85 6.26 -12.01
CA VAL A 265 5.71 7.46 -12.04
C VAL A 265 4.95 8.68 -11.53
N GLY A 266 3.73 8.91 -12.00
CA GLY A 266 2.93 10.09 -11.64
C GLY A 266 2.41 10.10 -10.20
N GLY A 267 2.20 8.92 -9.61
CA GLY A 267 1.84 8.77 -8.20
C GLY A 267 3.04 8.62 -7.27
N THR A 268 4.27 8.71 -7.82
CA THR A 268 5.52 8.68 -7.04
C THR A 268 6.06 10.09 -6.85
N TYR A 269 6.01 10.60 -5.63
CA TYR A 269 6.43 11.96 -5.32
C TYR A 269 6.76 12.14 -3.83
N MET A 270 7.57 13.17 -3.52
CA MET A 270 7.87 13.58 -2.15
C MET A 270 6.61 14.13 -1.47
N VAL A 271 6.21 13.51 -0.36
CA VAL A 271 5.06 13.94 0.45
C VAL A 271 5.36 15.26 1.13
N LYS A 272 6.53 15.35 1.77
CA LYS A 272 6.98 16.54 2.48
C LYS A 272 8.50 16.60 2.50
N ASP A 273 9.02 17.79 2.19
CA ASP A 273 10.38 18.21 2.52
C ASP A 273 10.39 18.55 4.02
N LEU A 274 10.75 17.57 4.85
CA LEU A 274 10.81 17.71 6.31
C LEU A 274 11.94 18.65 6.69
N ARG A 275 13.10 18.53 6.02
CA ARG A 275 14.27 19.38 6.26
C ARG A 275 14.71 20.10 4.99
N PRO A 276 14.33 21.38 4.82
CA PRO A 276 14.67 22.16 3.65
C PRO A 276 16.17 22.20 3.33
N GLY A 277 16.53 21.78 2.12
CA GLY A 277 17.90 21.77 1.60
C GLY A 277 18.40 20.36 1.31
N SER A 278 19.70 20.21 1.01
CA SER A 278 20.25 18.91 0.57
C SER A 278 20.53 17.91 1.71
N GLY A 279 20.14 18.24 2.95
CA GLY A 279 20.51 17.49 4.15
C GLY A 279 19.58 16.34 4.49
N GLY A 280 18.31 16.39 4.08
CA GLY A 280 17.32 15.35 4.37
C GLY A 280 16.94 15.19 5.85
N GLY A 281 15.67 14.95 6.12
CA GLY A 281 15.15 14.59 7.44
C GLY A 281 15.29 13.10 7.78
N LEU A 282 15.45 12.22 6.79
CA LEU A 282 15.42 10.74 6.91
C LEU A 282 16.75 10.06 6.52
N GLN A 283 17.88 10.73 6.75
CA GLN A 283 19.20 10.18 6.47
C GLN A 283 19.84 9.52 7.70
N VAL A 284 20.66 8.49 7.48
CA VAL A 284 21.55 7.94 8.52
C VAL A 284 22.65 8.94 8.84
N TRP A 285 22.81 9.27 10.12
CA TRP A 285 23.82 10.21 10.59
C TRP A 285 24.76 9.54 11.59
N ASP A 286 26.07 9.59 11.31
CA ASP A 286 27.14 9.25 12.26
C ASP A 286 27.75 10.55 12.80
N TRP A 287 27.60 10.79 14.10
CA TRP A 287 28.09 12.01 14.72
C TRP A 287 29.59 11.99 15.02
N GLY A 288 30.32 10.90 14.75
CA GLY A 288 31.77 10.79 14.93
C GLY A 288 32.26 11.13 16.36
N SER A 289 31.37 11.04 17.35
CA SER A 289 31.38 11.66 18.68
C SER A 289 30.58 10.75 19.65
N PRO A 290 30.61 10.96 20.99
CA PRO A 290 29.77 10.24 21.95
C PRO A 290 28.30 10.00 21.54
N PHE A 291 27.65 10.83 20.73
CA PHE A 291 26.22 10.71 20.38
C PHE A 291 25.81 9.44 19.60
N GLY A 292 26.74 8.65 19.08
CA GLY A 292 26.44 7.38 18.39
C GLY A 292 26.03 7.55 16.93
N VAL A 293 25.24 6.62 16.41
CA VAL A 293 24.71 6.62 15.03
C VAL A 293 23.19 6.62 15.08
N HIS A 294 22.54 7.54 14.38
CA HIS A 294 21.09 7.55 14.20
C HIS A 294 20.68 6.70 13.00
N TYR A 295 19.68 5.85 13.22
CA TYR A 295 19.00 5.10 12.17
C TYR A 295 17.54 5.55 12.12
N PRO A 296 17.08 6.14 11.00
CA PRO A 296 15.69 6.51 10.84
C PRO A 296 14.80 5.26 10.81
N GLU A 297 13.62 5.38 11.38
CA GLU A 297 12.61 4.33 11.47
C GLU A 297 11.29 4.86 10.91
N ILE A 298 10.49 3.97 10.32
CA ILE A 298 9.12 4.28 9.88
C ILE A 298 8.24 3.08 10.15
N VAL A 299 7.05 3.34 10.68
CA VAL A 299 6.03 2.33 10.96
C VAL A 299 4.66 2.89 10.57
N ALA A 300 3.80 2.04 10.01
CA ALA A 300 2.46 2.43 9.60
C ALA A 300 1.37 1.72 10.42
N GLY A 301 0.39 2.52 10.85
CA GLY A 301 -0.90 2.03 11.30
C GLY A 301 -1.89 1.95 10.14
N ASN A 302 -3.18 1.95 10.44
CA ASN A 302 -4.21 1.87 9.42
C ASN A 302 -4.40 3.21 8.66
N SER A 303 -4.12 4.32 9.33
CA SER A 303 -4.42 5.70 8.90
C SER A 303 -3.34 6.73 9.22
N LYS A 304 -2.28 6.32 9.92
CA LYS A 304 -1.12 7.18 10.24
C LYS A 304 0.18 6.43 10.02
N ILE A 305 1.19 7.19 9.62
CA ILE A 305 2.59 6.79 9.62
C ILE A 305 3.27 7.53 10.77
N PHE A 306 4.15 6.83 11.47
CA PHE A 306 5.06 7.40 12.46
C PHE A 306 6.49 7.15 12.00
N LEU A 307 7.33 8.18 12.05
CA LEU A 307 8.73 8.10 11.63
C LEU A 307 9.64 8.88 12.56
N THR A 308 10.90 8.49 12.64
CA THR A 308 11.95 9.23 13.33
C THR A 308 12.78 9.99 12.30
N GLY A 309 13.05 11.26 12.58
CA GLY A 309 13.80 12.10 11.65
C GLY A 309 14.05 13.51 12.17
N PHE A 310 14.60 14.35 11.32
CA PHE A 310 14.94 15.74 11.63
C PHE A 310 14.13 16.69 10.77
N ASP A 311 13.63 17.78 11.35
CA ASP A 311 13.08 18.92 10.62
C ASP A 311 14.07 20.12 10.54
N GLY A 312 15.22 19.99 11.21
CA GLY A 312 16.30 20.97 11.29
C GLY A 312 17.71 20.36 11.12
N GLU A 313 18.77 21.13 11.40
CA GLU A 313 20.17 20.70 11.21
C GLU A 313 20.62 19.71 12.32
N PRO A 314 20.91 18.43 12.00
CA PRO A 314 21.34 17.43 12.97
C PRO A 314 22.62 17.86 13.70
N GLY A 315 22.69 17.63 15.00
CA GLY A 315 23.88 17.92 15.79
C GLY A 315 24.12 19.40 16.13
N THR A 316 23.22 20.31 15.72
CA THR A 316 23.20 21.71 16.20
C THR A 316 22.44 21.86 17.51
N GLU A 317 22.57 20.90 18.43
CA GLU A 317 21.80 20.74 19.69
C GLU A 317 20.50 19.91 19.59
N SER A 318 20.20 19.26 18.45
CA SER A 318 18.95 18.52 18.21
C SER A 318 19.13 17.01 17.99
N CYS A 319 18.28 16.20 18.62
CA CYS A 319 18.11 14.77 18.39
C CYS A 319 16.95 14.47 17.41
N ALA A 320 16.81 13.22 16.96
CA ALA A 320 15.74 12.84 16.05
C ALA A 320 14.38 12.90 16.75
N CYS A 321 13.43 13.55 16.09
CA CYS A 321 12.10 13.78 16.61
C CYS A 321 11.12 12.71 16.13
N LEU A 322 10.03 12.51 16.88
CA LEU A 322 8.90 11.74 16.40
C LEU A 322 8.04 12.59 15.45
N ILE A 323 7.88 12.13 14.22
CA ILE A 323 7.08 12.77 13.17
C ILE A 323 5.88 11.87 12.85
N VAL A 324 4.73 12.48 12.66
CA VAL A 324 3.49 11.81 12.24
C VAL A 324 3.09 12.27 10.84
N SER A 325 2.51 11.38 10.05
CA SER A 325 1.96 11.67 8.72
C SER A 325 0.63 10.97 8.50
N ASP A 326 -0.33 11.66 7.88
CA ASP A 326 -1.54 11.07 7.29
C ASP A 326 -1.39 10.78 5.78
N GLY A 327 -0.17 10.92 5.25
CA GLY A 327 0.16 10.76 3.83
C GLY A 327 0.08 12.04 3.01
N THR A 328 -0.26 13.17 3.63
CA THR A 328 -0.29 14.49 2.98
C THR A 328 0.79 15.42 3.56
N ALA A 329 1.22 16.43 2.79
CA ALA A 329 2.18 17.43 3.25
C ALA A 329 1.70 18.21 4.49
N ASP A 330 0.40 18.57 4.51
CA ASP A 330 -0.20 19.33 5.61
C ASP A 330 -0.39 18.48 6.88
N GLY A 331 -0.74 17.20 6.70
CA GLY A 331 -0.89 16.25 7.80
C GLY A 331 0.41 15.56 8.22
N THR A 332 1.54 15.96 7.65
CA THR A 332 2.88 15.51 8.07
C THR A 332 3.54 16.57 8.95
N TYR A 333 3.81 16.28 10.21
CA TYR A 333 4.42 17.23 11.13
C TYR A 333 5.15 16.54 12.28
N GLN A 334 6.15 17.23 12.83
CA GLN A 334 6.78 16.83 14.07
C GLN A 334 5.80 16.97 15.24
N ILE A 335 5.82 15.99 16.13
CA ILE A 335 5.16 16.11 17.42
C ILE A 335 6.12 16.89 18.31
N ASP A 336 5.70 18.06 18.79
CA ASP A 336 6.49 18.86 19.72
C ASP A 336 6.68 18.09 21.02
N GLN A 337 7.84 17.46 21.14
CA GLN A 337 8.36 16.95 22.40
C GLN A 337 9.36 18.00 22.87
N TRP A 338 9.17 18.55 24.08
CA TRP A 338 10.06 19.59 24.58
C TRP A 338 11.48 19.04 24.70
N GLU A 339 12.32 19.40 23.75
CA GLU A 339 13.74 19.08 23.72
C GLU A 339 14.49 20.42 23.66
N ASN A 340 14.51 21.14 24.78
CA ASN A 340 15.30 22.35 24.90
C ASN A 340 16.37 22.15 25.96
N TRP A 341 17.45 21.48 25.56
CA TRP A 341 18.70 21.46 26.30
C TRP A 341 19.81 21.90 25.36
N GLY A 342 20.25 23.15 25.52
CA GLY A 342 21.40 23.67 24.79
C GLY A 342 22.60 22.76 25.01
N ALA A 343 23.29 22.37 23.95
CA ALA A 343 24.37 21.39 23.90
C ALA A 343 25.68 21.88 24.52
N ALA A 344 25.60 22.55 25.66
CA ALA A 344 26.73 23.15 26.32
C ALA A 344 26.73 22.95 27.84
N TYR A 345 26.25 21.82 28.37
CA TYR A 345 26.57 21.41 29.74
C TYR A 345 27.23 20.04 29.82
N GLY A 346 28.41 19.96 29.20
CA GLY A 346 29.50 19.18 29.76
C GLY A 346 30.00 19.91 31.01
N GLY A 347 29.52 19.52 32.19
CA GLY A 347 30.24 19.81 33.44
C GLY A 347 31.68 19.29 33.36
N GLU A 348 32.59 19.78 34.22
CA GLU A 348 34.06 19.56 34.14
C GLU A 348 34.56 18.09 34.15
N ASN A 349 33.66 17.10 34.15
CA ASN A 349 33.94 15.67 33.95
C ASN A 349 33.45 15.09 32.60
N GLY A 350 32.81 15.90 31.75
CA GLY A 350 32.86 15.85 30.29
C GLY A 350 32.69 14.51 29.56
N TRP A 351 31.78 13.62 29.95
CA TRP A 351 31.52 12.38 29.18
C TRP A 351 30.16 11.76 29.49
N ARG A 352 29.25 11.63 28.50
CA ARG A 352 28.40 10.42 28.26
C ARG A 352 27.90 10.33 26.79
N PRO A 353 27.69 9.11 26.26
CA PRO A 353 27.36 8.87 24.85
C PRO A 353 25.85 8.63 24.58
N GLY A 354 25.40 8.91 23.35
CA GLY A 354 24.55 7.94 22.63
C GLY A 354 23.07 8.24 22.38
N PHE A 355 22.51 9.36 22.85
CA PHE A 355 21.09 9.61 22.62
C PHE A 355 20.85 10.20 21.22
N SER A 356 20.15 9.43 20.38
CA SER A 356 19.87 9.81 19.00
C SER A 356 18.46 10.38 18.79
N GLY A 357 17.63 10.45 19.84
CA GLY A 357 16.22 10.86 19.78
C GLY A 357 15.25 9.70 19.93
N ALA A 358 14.01 9.90 19.49
CA ALA A 358 13.00 8.86 19.44
C ALA A 358 13.51 7.64 18.66
N SER A 359 13.30 6.44 19.19
CA SER A 359 13.74 5.19 18.55
C SER A 359 12.90 3.97 18.96
N GLN A 360 13.13 2.82 18.31
CA GLN A 360 12.45 1.55 18.59
C GLN A 360 10.92 1.62 18.42
N LEU A 361 10.46 2.20 17.32
CA LEU A 361 9.05 2.41 17.02
C LEU A 361 8.30 1.07 16.93
N LEU A 362 7.25 0.95 17.74
CA LEU A 362 6.29 -0.15 17.71
C LEU A 362 4.89 0.40 17.50
N VAL A 363 4.34 0.23 16.30
CA VAL A 363 3.00 0.68 15.97
C VAL A 363 1.92 -0.19 16.61
N LEU A 364 0.87 0.48 17.09
CA LEU A 364 -0.39 -0.07 17.55
C LEU A 364 -1.50 0.40 16.61
N PRO A 365 -1.86 -0.41 15.59
CA PRO A 365 -2.91 -0.03 14.65
C PRO A 365 -4.24 0.23 15.35
N SER A 366 -5.02 1.16 14.79
CA SER A 366 -6.30 1.60 15.33
C SER A 366 -7.25 0.42 15.53
N SER A 367 -8.00 0.43 16.64
CA SER A 367 -8.98 -0.61 16.93
C SER A 367 -10.19 -0.03 17.67
N GLY A 368 -11.37 -0.18 17.06
CA GLY A 368 -12.59 0.43 17.58
C GLY A 368 -12.48 1.96 17.60
N PHE A 369 -12.48 2.54 18.80
CA PHE A 369 -12.35 3.99 19.00
C PHE A 369 -10.92 4.45 19.32
N LEU A 370 -9.97 3.51 19.44
CA LEU A 370 -8.57 3.86 19.67
C LEU A 370 -7.91 4.18 18.33
N PRO A 371 -7.28 5.36 18.18
CA PRO A 371 -6.55 5.71 16.96
C PRO A 371 -5.28 4.86 16.81
N ASP A 372 -4.64 4.97 15.65
CA ASP A 372 -3.26 4.50 15.50
C ASP A 372 -2.38 5.19 16.53
N ARG A 373 -1.53 4.41 17.19
CA ARG A 373 -0.58 4.89 18.19
C ARG A 373 0.79 4.27 17.93
N VAL A 374 1.84 4.89 18.45
CA VAL A 374 3.19 4.35 18.42
C VAL A 374 3.75 4.32 19.84
N ILE A 375 4.45 3.23 20.17
CA ILE A 375 5.27 3.10 21.37
C ILE A 375 6.72 3.18 20.95
N TYR A 376 7.53 3.88 21.74
CA TYR A 376 8.91 4.17 21.38
C TYR A 376 9.72 4.50 22.63
N SER A 377 11.03 4.49 22.47
CA SER A 377 11.98 4.97 23.47
C SER A 377 12.26 6.46 23.22
N ASN A 378 12.22 7.30 24.26
CA ASN A 378 12.57 8.72 24.14
C ASN A 378 12.96 9.35 25.49
N MET A 379 13.70 10.45 25.41
CA MET A 379 14.03 11.31 26.55
C MET A 379 13.07 12.52 26.58
N GLU A 380 12.62 12.96 27.76
CA GLU A 380 11.95 14.26 27.90
C GLU A 380 12.83 15.25 28.67
N ALA A 381 13.14 16.38 28.04
CA ALA A 381 13.82 17.50 28.66
C ALA A 381 12.81 18.61 28.97
N ILE A 382 12.25 18.61 30.18
CA ILE A 382 11.38 19.71 30.60
C ILE A 382 12.28 20.94 30.84
N GLY A 383 12.33 21.90 29.90
CA GLY A 383 13.19 23.08 30.01
C GLY A 383 12.65 24.31 29.26
N GLY A 384 12.07 25.26 30.00
CA GLY A 384 11.70 26.58 29.49
C GLY A 384 12.77 27.63 29.82
N GLN A 385 12.94 28.65 28.97
CA GLN A 385 13.91 29.75 29.17
C GLN A 385 13.65 30.64 30.41
N ASP A 386 12.49 30.50 31.07
CA ASP A 386 12.00 31.44 32.08
C ASP A 386 11.63 30.81 33.44
N ASP A 387 11.88 29.52 33.69
CA ASP A 387 11.54 28.89 34.98
C ASP A 387 12.60 27.88 35.47
N ASP A 388 13.24 28.22 36.60
CA ASP A 388 14.30 27.51 37.34
C ASP A 388 13.87 26.13 37.93
N SER A 389 12.91 25.41 37.35
CA SER A 389 12.18 24.35 38.08
C SER A 389 12.14 22.94 37.50
N HIS A 390 12.88 22.59 36.44
CA HIS A 390 12.67 21.28 35.82
C HIS A 390 13.95 20.49 35.49
N PRO A 391 14.11 19.30 36.10
CA PRO A 391 15.21 18.39 35.79
C PRO A 391 14.92 17.52 34.55
N PRO A 392 15.96 17.11 33.80
CA PRO A 392 15.79 16.20 32.68
C PRO A 392 15.32 14.83 33.17
N THR A 393 14.46 14.19 32.39
CA THR A 393 14.09 12.79 32.55
C THR A 393 14.96 11.95 31.63
N GLY A 394 15.33 10.74 32.07
CA GLY A 394 16.14 9.83 31.26
C GLY A 394 15.41 9.29 30.03
N GLU A 395 16.09 8.48 29.21
CA GLU A 395 15.43 7.75 28.12
C GLU A 395 14.48 6.68 28.67
N GLU A 396 13.19 6.84 28.40
CA GLU A 396 12.10 6.04 28.97
C GLU A 396 11.11 5.55 27.92
N LEU A 397 10.08 4.80 28.34
CA LEU A 397 9.08 4.24 27.44
C LEU A 397 7.94 5.24 27.20
N TRP A 398 7.68 5.59 25.95
CA TRP A 398 6.69 6.57 25.53
C TRP A 398 5.56 5.98 24.69
N ILE A 399 4.44 6.70 24.63
CA ILE A 399 3.35 6.44 23.68
C ILE A 399 2.88 7.75 23.05
N SER A 400 2.50 7.70 21.77
CA SER A 400 1.88 8.82 21.06
C SER A 400 0.73 8.34 20.19
N ASP A 401 -0.33 9.16 20.07
CA ASP A 401 -1.36 9.00 19.04
C ASP A 401 -1.17 9.93 17.84
N GLY A 402 -0.05 10.63 17.76
CA GLY A 402 0.22 11.65 16.74
C GLY A 402 -0.15 13.07 17.16
N THR A 403 -0.69 13.29 18.36
CA THR A 403 -1.01 14.62 18.88
C THR A 403 -0.20 14.93 20.13
N GLU A 404 0.06 16.21 20.42
CA GLU A 404 0.72 16.62 21.67
C GLU A 404 -0.02 16.08 22.91
N VAL A 405 -1.36 16.21 22.93
CA VAL A 405 -2.19 15.77 24.07
C VAL A 405 -2.16 14.25 24.26
N GLY A 406 -2.08 13.49 23.17
CA GLY A 406 -2.00 12.03 23.20
C GLY A 406 -0.58 11.47 23.29
N THR A 407 0.42 12.34 23.49
CA THR A 407 1.83 11.97 23.66
C THR A 407 2.24 12.11 25.12
N TYR A 408 2.70 11.02 25.72
CA TYR A 408 3.12 11.01 27.13
C TYR A 408 4.01 9.80 27.46
N MET A 409 4.82 9.95 28.50
CA MET A 409 5.62 8.86 29.06
C MET A 409 4.71 7.77 29.62
N LEU A 410 4.85 6.56 29.08
CA LEU A 410 4.05 5.41 29.46
C LEU A 410 4.51 4.80 30.79
N ALA A 411 5.82 4.78 31.01
CA ALA A 411 6.43 4.35 32.26
C ALA A 411 7.75 5.10 32.49
N ASN A 412 7.87 5.72 33.67
CA ASN A 412 9.13 6.19 34.23
C ASN A 412 9.75 5.00 34.98
N ILE A 413 10.67 4.28 34.32
CA ILE A 413 11.26 3.04 34.82
C ILE A 413 12.42 3.34 35.76
N VAL A 414 13.28 4.31 35.40
CA VAL A 414 14.32 4.86 36.28
C VAL A 414 13.91 6.28 36.70
N PRO A 415 13.50 6.48 37.98
CA PRO A 415 13.07 7.78 38.45
C PRO A 415 14.23 8.74 38.60
N GLU A 416 13.95 10.03 38.44
CA GLU A 416 14.95 11.08 38.48
C GLU A 416 15.43 11.34 39.91
N ASP A 417 16.67 10.95 40.23
CA ASP A 417 17.21 11.01 41.59
C ASP A 417 18.61 11.65 41.70
N GLU A 418 19.22 12.07 40.58
CA GLU A 418 20.53 12.70 40.58
C GLU A 418 20.47 14.20 40.93
N THR A 419 21.36 14.63 41.81
CA THR A 419 21.58 16.06 42.13
C THR A 419 22.80 16.59 41.38
N TRP A 420 22.71 17.77 40.76
CA TRP A 420 23.84 18.43 40.11
C TRP A 420 23.90 19.93 40.43
N GLU A 421 25.03 20.58 40.12
CA GLU A 421 25.22 22.02 40.32
C GLU A 421 25.44 22.71 38.97
N TYR A 422 24.75 23.83 38.73
CA TYR A 422 24.85 24.64 37.51
C TYR A 422 24.83 26.12 37.90
N ASP A 423 25.80 26.91 37.42
CA ASP A 423 25.96 28.35 37.75
C ASP A 423 25.87 28.68 39.26
N GLY A 424 26.40 27.79 40.12
CA GLY A 424 26.38 27.95 41.57
C GLY A 424 25.03 27.68 42.25
N ALA A 425 24.03 27.21 41.50
CA ALA A 425 22.75 26.72 42.00
C ALA A 425 22.72 25.18 41.99
N ASN A 426 22.18 24.59 43.06
CA ASN A 426 21.98 23.14 43.15
C ASN A 426 20.63 22.78 42.55
N TYR A 427 20.65 21.82 41.65
CA TYR A 427 19.49 21.25 40.99
C TYR A 427 19.33 19.79 41.42
N CYS A 428 18.08 19.40 41.63
CA CYS A 428 17.61 18.04 41.85
C CYS A 428 16.26 17.96 41.15
N CYS A 429 15.79 16.82 40.70
CA CYS A 429 16.40 15.50 40.73
C CYS A 429 16.31 15.03 39.29
N GLY A 430 17.43 14.90 38.61
CA GLY A 430 17.49 14.61 37.17
C GLY A 430 17.89 13.17 36.93
N ASP A 431 17.56 12.69 35.75
CA ASP A 431 18.12 11.47 35.18
C ASP A 431 18.60 11.79 33.76
N PHE A 432 19.88 11.49 33.53
CA PHE A 432 20.54 11.76 32.25
C PHE A 432 20.73 10.50 31.41
N GLN A 433 20.31 9.33 31.90
CA GLN A 433 20.46 8.05 31.22
C GLN A 433 19.11 7.37 30.97
N GLY A 434 18.24 7.30 31.97
CA GLY A 434 17.00 6.53 31.90
C GLY A 434 17.23 5.03 31.84
N SER A 435 16.16 4.35 31.48
CA SER A 435 16.12 2.91 31.36
C SER A 435 16.48 2.38 29.97
N ALA A 436 16.61 3.26 28.96
CA ALA A 436 16.89 2.95 27.56
C ALA A 436 16.15 1.69 27.03
N PRO A 437 14.80 1.71 26.95
CA PRO A 437 14.00 0.59 26.46
C PRO A 437 14.35 0.15 25.03
N ARG A 438 14.47 -1.17 24.81
CA ARG A 438 14.72 -1.75 23.46
C ARG A 438 14.15 -3.15 23.29
N ASP A 439 14.24 -3.70 22.08
CA ASP A 439 13.72 -5.03 21.71
C ASP A 439 12.19 -5.14 21.99
N LEU A 440 11.45 -4.11 21.61
CA LEU A 440 10.01 -4.01 21.88
C LEU A 440 9.23 -5.03 21.04
N ILE A 441 8.41 -5.85 21.70
CA ILE A 441 7.41 -6.68 21.03
C ILE A 441 6.03 -6.52 21.65
N LYS A 442 4.99 -6.63 20.81
CA LYS A 442 3.61 -6.72 21.27
C LYS A 442 3.17 -8.18 21.38
N LYS A 443 2.69 -8.58 22.55
CA LYS A 443 2.06 -9.89 22.77
C LYS A 443 0.72 -9.71 23.48
N GLY A 444 -0.37 -9.94 22.76
CA GLY A 444 -1.73 -9.71 23.29
C GLY A 444 -1.94 -8.23 23.65
N SER A 445 -2.34 -7.97 24.90
CA SER A 445 -2.50 -6.62 25.46
C SER A 445 -1.24 -6.08 26.15
N GLN A 446 -0.10 -6.74 25.97
CA GLN A 446 1.15 -6.40 26.65
C GLN A 446 2.23 -6.00 25.66
N ILE A 447 3.05 -5.05 26.09
CA ILE A 447 4.33 -4.72 25.48
C ILE A 447 5.40 -5.38 26.32
N TRP A 448 6.36 -6.01 25.67
CA TRP A 448 7.52 -6.62 26.28
C TRP A 448 8.75 -5.96 25.71
N PHE A 449 9.73 -5.69 26.55
CA PHE A 449 10.91 -4.92 26.18
C PHE A 449 12.01 -5.15 27.21
N THR A 450 13.23 -4.84 26.86
CA THR A 450 14.35 -4.84 27.81
C THR A 450 14.63 -3.42 28.25
N ALA A 451 14.96 -3.24 29.52
CA ALA A 451 15.25 -1.94 30.10
C ALA A 451 16.27 -2.10 31.22
N GLU A 452 17.03 -1.04 31.48
CA GLU A 452 18.11 -0.99 32.45
C GLU A 452 17.69 -0.22 33.70
N THR A 453 18.11 -0.71 34.87
CA THR A 453 17.83 -0.06 36.16
C THR A 453 19.01 -0.26 37.10
N ASP A 454 19.23 0.66 38.03
CA ASP A 454 20.37 0.61 38.95
C ASP A 454 20.45 -0.66 39.80
N ASN A 455 19.30 -1.22 40.17
CA ASN A 455 19.25 -2.35 41.10
C ASN A 455 19.32 -3.71 40.40
N TYR A 456 18.96 -3.77 39.12
CA TYR A 456 18.79 -5.03 38.39
C TYR A 456 19.62 -5.09 37.09
N GLY A 457 20.32 -4.01 36.72
CA GLY A 457 20.92 -3.88 35.38
C GLY A 457 19.86 -3.98 34.29
N ARG A 458 20.27 -4.44 33.09
CA ARG A 458 19.36 -4.66 31.96
C ARG A 458 18.64 -6.00 32.07
N GLU A 459 17.31 -5.94 32.15
CA GLU A 459 16.43 -7.08 32.34
C GLU A 459 15.18 -7.00 31.45
N LEU A 460 14.39 -8.07 31.44
CA LEU A 460 13.14 -8.14 30.68
C LEU A 460 11.96 -7.58 31.49
N TYR A 461 11.23 -6.66 30.88
CA TYR A 461 10.05 -6.01 31.45
C TYR A 461 8.83 -6.25 30.57
N ARG A 462 7.65 -6.05 31.17
CA ARG A 462 6.40 -5.94 30.42
C ARG A 462 5.52 -4.83 30.95
N TYR A 463 4.82 -4.17 30.04
CA TYR A 463 3.81 -3.16 30.32
C TYR A 463 2.45 -3.64 29.80
N ASN A 464 1.38 -3.45 30.58
CA ASN A 464 0.05 -3.93 30.21
C ASN A 464 -0.84 -2.77 29.75
N LEU A 465 -1.30 -2.80 28.50
CA LEU A 465 -2.10 -1.74 27.87
C LEU A 465 -3.58 -1.74 28.27
N GLY A 466 -4.05 -2.80 28.95
CA GLY A 466 -5.44 -2.94 29.39
C GLY A 466 -5.75 -2.14 30.66
N GLY A 467 -6.94 -1.50 30.72
CA GLY A 467 -7.36 -0.67 31.84
C GLY A 467 -7.67 -1.43 33.15
N ILE A 468 -7.23 -0.82 34.26
CA ILE A 468 -7.30 -1.20 35.68
C ILE A 468 -6.34 -2.34 36.10
N GLY A 469 -5.24 -1.95 36.76
CA GLY A 469 -4.31 -2.86 37.42
C GLY A 469 -3.18 -3.39 36.53
N GLY A 470 -3.10 -2.96 35.27
CA GLY A 470 -1.97 -3.18 34.39
C GLY A 470 -0.99 -2.02 34.45
N GLY A 471 0.26 -2.28 34.83
CA GLY A 471 1.35 -1.31 34.84
C GLY A 471 2.66 -1.96 34.41
N LEU A 472 3.77 -1.33 34.75
CA LEU A 472 5.12 -1.86 34.55
C LEU A 472 5.39 -3.08 35.47
N TYR A 473 5.99 -4.12 34.91
CA TYR A 473 6.44 -5.30 35.65
C TYR A 473 7.83 -5.73 35.20
N LEU A 474 8.78 -5.83 36.13
CA LEU A 474 9.98 -6.63 35.96
C LEU A 474 9.57 -8.10 35.88
N VAL A 475 9.93 -8.80 34.80
CA VAL A 475 9.58 -10.21 34.62
C VAL A 475 10.39 -11.07 35.60
N LYS A 476 11.70 -10.87 35.63
CA LYS A 476 12.64 -11.49 36.57
C LYS A 476 13.97 -10.75 36.49
N ASP A 477 14.62 -10.58 37.64
CA ASP A 477 16.05 -10.32 37.74
C ASP A 477 16.77 -11.66 37.49
N VAL A 478 17.13 -11.94 36.23
CA VAL A 478 17.70 -13.23 35.82
C VAL A 478 19.12 -13.37 36.38
N ARG A 479 19.93 -12.31 36.29
CA ARG A 479 21.25 -12.24 36.92
C ARG A 479 21.21 -11.28 38.08
N SER A 480 21.10 -11.85 39.28
CA SER A 480 20.86 -11.09 40.51
C SER A 480 21.81 -9.90 40.71
N GLY A 481 21.23 -8.72 40.90
CA GLY A 481 21.93 -7.47 41.22
C GLY A 481 22.12 -6.54 40.03
N ALA A 482 22.94 -5.51 40.21
CA ALA A 482 23.06 -4.39 39.26
C ALA A 482 23.76 -4.74 37.92
N GLU A 483 24.31 -5.94 37.77
CA GLU A 483 25.00 -6.34 36.54
C GLU A 483 24.01 -6.63 35.40
N GLY A 484 22.83 -7.18 35.72
CA GLY A 484 21.78 -7.54 34.77
C GLY A 484 22.14 -8.66 33.80
N SER A 485 21.11 -9.30 33.24
CA SER A 485 21.26 -10.43 32.34
C SER A 485 21.41 -10.06 30.85
N ASN A 486 21.28 -8.78 30.53
CA ASN A 486 21.33 -8.22 29.18
C ASN A 486 20.51 -9.03 28.15
N PRO A 487 19.18 -9.18 28.33
CA PRO A 487 18.35 -9.93 27.38
C PRO A 487 18.42 -9.35 25.97
N LEU A 488 18.42 -10.23 24.96
CA LEU A 488 18.40 -9.90 23.52
C LEU A 488 17.41 -10.80 22.77
N HIS A 489 17.03 -10.40 21.56
CA HIS A 489 16.24 -11.21 20.62
C HIS A 489 14.91 -11.68 21.21
N VAL A 490 14.14 -10.76 21.81
CA VAL A 490 12.88 -11.07 22.48
C VAL A 490 11.84 -11.54 21.46
N THR A 491 11.48 -12.83 21.48
CA THR A 491 10.58 -13.45 20.49
C THR A 491 9.43 -14.22 21.15
N SER A 492 8.19 -13.97 20.72
CA SER A 492 7.03 -14.71 21.23
C SER A 492 6.87 -16.08 20.55
N ALA A 493 6.97 -17.18 21.32
CA ALA A 493 6.72 -18.55 20.84
C ALA A 493 6.30 -19.47 22.01
N SER A 494 5.80 -20.66 21.70
CA SER A 494 5.33 -21.67 22.68
C SER A 494 4.40 -21.11 23.77
N GLY A 495 3.55 -20.13 23.44
CA GLY A 495 2.67 -19.44 24.39
C GLY A 495 3.37 -18.46 25.35
N GLY A 496 4.70 -18.41 25.39
CA GLY A 496 5.54 -17.57 26.24
C GLY A 496 6.34 -16.52 25.46
N VAL A 497 7.53 -16.20 25.93
CA VAL A 497 8.55 -15.37 25.28
C VAL A 497 9.89 -16.06 25.48
N PHE A 498 10.66 -16.20 24.40
CA PHE A 498 12.07 -16.60 24.42
C PHE A 498 12.96 -15.37 24.29
N PHE A 499 14.14 -15.44 24.88
CA PHE A 499 15.15 -14.40 24.81
C PHE A 499 16.52 -15.02 25.13
N SER A 500 17.58 -14.41 24.61
CA SER A 500 18.97 -14.75 24.93
C SER A 500 19.42 -13.91 26.13
N ALA A 501 19.97 -14.51 27.19
CA ALA A 501 20.38 -13.78 28.40
C ALA A 501 21.52 -14.49 29.15
N ASP A 502 22.35 -13.71 29.84
CA ASP A 502 23.42 -14.21 30.72
C ASP A 502 22.96 -14.24 32.18
N ASP A 503 22.79 -15.44 32.75
CA ASP A 503 22.37 -15.61 34.15
C ASP A 503 23.52 -15.48 35.17
N GLY A 504 24.72 -15.15 34.70
CA GLY A 504 25.96 -15.02 35.48
C GLY A 504 26.61 -16.35 35.86
N SER A 505 26.03 -17.49 35.45
CA SER A 505 26.55 -18.83 35.75
C SER A 505 26.98 -19.58 34.47
N TRP A 506 26.15 -19.50 33.43
CA TRP A 506 26.31 -20.29 32.20
C TRP A 506 26.49 -19.42 30.96
N GLY A 507 26.93 -18.18 31.14
CA GLY A 507 27.05 -17.21 30.04
C GLY A 507 25.72 -16.95 29.34
N GLN A 508 25.78 -16.42 28.12
CA GLN A 508 24.57 -16.02 27.38
C GLN A 508 23.92 -17.21 26.68
N GLU A 509 22.74 -17.58 27.17
CA GLU A 509 22.02 -18.80 26.80
C GLU A 509 20.52 -18.55 26.56
N LEU A 510 19.83 -19.55 26.01
CA LEU A 510 18.41 -19.44 25.66
C LEU A 510 17.54 -19.54 26.90
N HIS A 511 16.74 -18.51 27.14
CA HIS A 511 15.79 -18.42 28.25
C HIS A 511 14.35 -18.37 27.75
N TYR A 512 13.42 -18.74 28.63
CA TYR A 512 11.98 -18.74 28.36
C TYR A 512 11.18 -18.27 29.57
N THR A 513 10.08 -17.55 29.31
CA THR A 513 9.15 -17.08 30.35
C THR A 513 7.69 -16.99 29.88
N GLN A 514 6.76 -17.09 30.82
CA GLN A 514 5.33 -16.75 30.64
C GLN A 514 4.99 -15.34 31.15
N GLY A 515 5.96 -14.62 31.73
CA GLY A 515 5.81 -13.22 32.15
C GLY A 515 5.84 -12.99 33.65
N ASP A 516 6.41 -13.94 34.38
CA ASP A 516 6.67 -13.86 35.81
C ASP A 516 7.92 -14.65 36.21
N ALA A 517 8.47 -14.31 37.38
CA ALA A 517 9.74 -14.87 37.86
C ALA A 517 9.72 -16.39 38.09
N PHE A 518 8.56 -17.02 38.31
CA PHE A 518 8.44 -18.47 38.52
C PHE A 518 8.47 -19.23 37.20
N SER A 519 7.93 -18.62 36.15
CA SER A 519 7.95 -19.19 34.79
C SER A 519 9.27 -18.95 34.06
N THR A 520 10.07 -17.97 34.49
CA THR A 520 11.35 -17.61 33.84
C THR A 520 12.48 -18.56 34.22
N ARG A 521 13.06 -19.22 33.21
CA ARG A 521 14.14 -20.20 33.37
C ARG A 521 15.04 -20.29 32.14
N LEU A 522 16.26 -20.76 32.37
CA LEU A 522 17.12 -21.33 31.33
C LEU A 522 16.38 -22.50 30.64
N VAL A 523 16.44 -22.56 29.32
CA VAL A 523 15.86 -23.66 28.54
C VAL A 523 16.80 -24.85 28.52
N LYS A 524 18.07 -24.59 28.18
CA LYS A 524 19.17 -25.56 28.13
C LYS A 524 20.50 -24.80 28.18
N ASP A 525 21.48 -25.33 28.89
CA ASP A 525 22.89 -24.95 28.79
C ASP A 525 23.45 -25.62 27.53
N ILE A 526 23.52 -24.88 26.42
CA ILE A 526 23.86 -25.45 25.10
C ILE A 526 25.37 -25.66 24.97
N TRP A 527 26.18 -24.75 25.50
CA TRP A 527 27.64 -24.91 25.58
C TRP A 527 28.06 -25.14 27.04
N PRO A 528 28.15 -26.41 27.49
CA PRO A 528 28.32 -26.70 28.90
C PRO A 528 29.63 -26.16 29.47
N GLY A 529 29.53 -25.49 30.62
CA GLY A 529 30.69 -25.00 31.38
C GLY A 529 30.46 -23.62 31.98
N VAL A 530 31.10 -23.34 33.11
CA VAL A 530 30.92 -22.06 33.81
C VAL A 530 31.44 -20.92 32.94
N GLY A 531 30.56 -20.00 32.56
CA GLY A 531 30.86 -18.83 31.73
C GLY A 531 31.13 -19.12 30.25
N ASN A 532 30.90 -20.35 29.78
CA ASN A 532 30.76 -20.61 28.34
C ASN A 532 29.46 -19.98 27.83
N SER A 533 29.34 -19.70 26.54
CA SER A 533 28.20 -18.96 26.01
C SER A 533 27.84 -19.44 24.62
N SER A 534 26.67 -20.04 24.46
CA SER A 534 26.17 -20.46 23.15
C SER A 534 25.67 -19.30 22.28
N SER A 535 25.47 -18.13 22.89
CA SER A 535 25.05 -16.88 22.26
C SER A 535 23.89 -17.06 21.28
N PRO A 536 22.68 -17.47 21.74
CA PRO A 536 21.55 -17.69 20.83
C PRO A 536 21.14 -16.41 20.09
N GLU A 537 21.00 -16.52 18.76
CA GLU A 537 20.62 -15.42 17.85
C GLU A 537 19.54 -15.89 16.86
N GLU A 538 18.99 -14.96 16.06
CA GLU A 538 18.02 -15.24 14.99
C GLU A 538 16.76 -15.99 15.47
N LEU A 539 16.32 -15.71 16.71
CA LEU A 539 15.17 -16.36 17.34
C LEU A 539 13.89 -16.16 16.50
N THR A 540 13.48 -17.21 15.80
CA THR A 540 12.42 -17.20 14.81
C THR A 540 11.32 -18.19 15.21
N LYS A 541 10.09 -17.67 15.37
CA LYS A 541 8.92 -18.49 15.71
C LYS A 541 8.59 -19.46 14.57
N PHE A 542 8.38 -20.73 14.90
CA PHE A 542 7.98 -21.77 13.95
C PHE A 542 6.84 -22.63 14.53
N GLY A 543 5.60 -22.28 14.18
CA GLY A 543 4.41 -22.90 14.80
C GLY A 543 4.40 -22.69 16.32
N GLN A 544 4.52 -23.78 17.07
CA GLN A 544 4.67 -23.75 18.54
C GLN A 544 6.13 -23.76 19.01
N ASN A 545 7.08 -24.05 18.12
CA ASN A 545 8.50 -24.15 18.42
C ASN A 545 9.21 -22.82 18.07
N LEU A 546 10.51 -22.79 18.36
CA LEU A 546 11.42 -21.71 18.04
C LEU A 546 12.63 -22.29 17.31
N PHE A 547 12.96 -21.74 16.14
CA PHE A 547 14.29 -21.91 15.56
C PHE A 547 15.21 -20.77 16.00
N PHE A 548 16.49 -21.05 16.12
CA PHE A 548 17.52 -20.08 16.48
C PHE A 548 18.88 -20.62 16.05
N THR A 549 19.92 -19.79 16.10
CA THR A 549 21.30 -20.26 15.93
C THR A 549 22.06 -20.17 17.23
N ALA A 550 22.95 -21.14 17.47
CA ALA A 550 23.76 -21.21 18.68
C ALA A 550 25.01 -22.06 18.44
N ASP A 551 26.06 -21.81 19.24
CA ASP A 551 27.30 -22.57 19.26
C ASP A 551 27.35 -23.48 20.50
N ASP A 552 27.56 -24.78 20.34
CA ASP A 552 27.69 -25.71 21.47
C ASP A 552 29.14 -25.91 21.96
N GLY A 553 30.09 -25.21 21.33
CA GLY A 553 31.52 -25.32 21.60
C GLY A 553 32.19 -26.55 20.99
N GLU A 554 31.47 -27.40 20.26
CA GLU A 554 32.00 -28.59 19.56
C GLU A 554 31.83 -28.50 18.05
N ASN A 555 30.63 -28.13 17.58
CA ASN A 555 30.25 -28.07 16.17
C ASN A 555 30.30 -26.63 15.60
N GLY A 556 30.51 -25.62 16.44
CA GLY A 556 30.40 -24.22 16.04
C GLY A 556 28.94 -23.76 15.95
N ARG A 557 28.70 -22.53 15.45
CA ARG A 557 27.34 -21.98 15.31
C ARG A 557 26.56 -22.73 14.22
N GLU A 558 25.46 -23.37 14.63
CA GLU A 558 24.60 -24.20 13.78
C GLU A 558 23.11 -23.85 13.99
N LEU A 559 22.21 -24.51 13.28
CA LEU A 559 20.76 -24.33 13.40
C LEU A 559 20.18 -25.20 14.52
N TRP A 560 19.44 -24.59 15.43
CA TRP A 560 18.82 -25.24 16.59
C TRP A 560 17.30 -25.03 16.59
N ILE A 561 16.59 -25.98 17.21
CA ILE A 561 15.15 -25.89 17.47
C ILE A 561 14.87 -26.11 18.96
N SER A 562 13.86 -25.43 19.49
CA SER A 562 13.36 -25.61 20.85
C SER A 562 11.83 -25.64 20.91
N ASP A 563 11.29 -26.55 21.71
CA ASP A 563 9.88 -26.57 22.13
C ASP A 563 9.67 -25.96 23.52
N ASN A 564 10.67 -25.23 24.05
CA ASN A 564 10.85 -24.74 25.42
C ASN A 564 11.33 -25.77 26.46
N THR A 565 11.45 -27.05 26.14
CA THR A 565 11.96 -28.07 27.06
C THR A 565 13.44 -28.36 26.80
N GLU A 566 14.18 -28.78 27.82
CA GLU A 566 15.59 -29.18 27.67
C GLU A 566 15.75 -30.32 26.65
N SER A 567 14.86 -31.34 26.70
CA SER A 567 14.88 -32.48 25.79
C SER A 567 14.47 -32.16 24.36
N GLY A 568 13.57 -31.19 24.18
CA GLY A 568 13.14 -30.71 22.87
C GLY A 568 14.00 -29.58 22.33
N THR A 569 15.16 -29.30 22.97
CA THR A 569 16.14 -28.31 22.52
C THR A 569 17.40 -29.00 22.00
N PHE A 570 17.60 -28.99 20.68
CA PHE A 570 18.69 -29.71 20.01
C PHE A 570 19.11 -29.08 18.68
N MET A 571 20.36 -29.33 18.28
CA MET A 571 20.89 -28.98 16.97
C MET A 571 20.15 -29.79 15.92
N VAL A 572 19.55 -29.12 14.95
CA VAL A 572 18.70 -29.75 13.93
C VAL A 572 19.53 -30.63 13.02
N LYS A 573 20.72 -30.14 12.63
CA LYS A 573 21.70 -30.84 11.81
C LYS A 573 23.05 -30.13 11.94
N ASP A 574 24.13 -30.91 12.05
CA ASP A 574 25.49 -30.40 11.84
C ASP A 574 25.68 -30.21 10.33
N ILE A 575 25.46 -28.99 9.84
CA ILE A 575 25.44 -28.69 8.40
C ILE A 575 26.86 -28.69 7.84
N ASN A 576 27.80 -28.10 8.58
CA ASN A 576 29.20 -28.04 8.20
C ASN A 576 30.04 -28.88 9.18
N THR A 577 30.25 -30.17 8.88
CA THR A 577 30.94 -31.08 9.82
C THR A 577 32.40 -30.73 10.14
N ASN A 578 33.00 -29.75 9.44
CA ASN A 578 34.36 -29.28 9.66
C ASN A 578 34.43 -27.91 10.38
N GLY A 579 33.30 -27.31 10.79
CA GLY A 579 33.28 -26.04 11.51
C GLY A 579 31.88 -25.40 11.51
N SER A 580 31.77 -24.10 11.75
CA SER A 580 30.45 -23.46 11.76
C SER A 580 29.87 -23.29 10.35
N SER A 581 28.59 -23.62 10.18
CA SER A 581 27.80 -23.26 8.99
C SER A 581 27.26 -21.82 9.05
N ASN A 582 27.33 -21.16 10.21
CA ASN A 582 26.87 -19.80 10.49
C ASN A 582 25.50 -19.49 9.89
N PRO A 583 24.42 -20.19 10.29
CA PRO A 583 23.11 -19.92 9.73
C PRO A 583 22.60 -18.51 10.09
N ASN A 584 21.93 -17.84 9.16
CA ASN A 584 21.38 -16.50 9.37
C ASN A 584 20.22 -16.22 8.40
N TRP A 585 19.50 -15.09 8.63
CA TRP A 585 18.25 -14.71 7.95
C TRP A 585 17.20 -15.82 7.91
N LEU A 586 16.85 -16.29 9.10
CA LEU A 586 15.81 -17.29 9.29
C LEU A 586 14.44 -16.71 8.91
N ARG A 587 13.76 -17.34 7.94
CA ARG A 587 12.42 -16.96 7.48
C ARG A 587 11.52 -18.17 7.34
N VAL A 588 10.29 -18.08 7.84
CA VAL A 588 9.31 -19.17 7.69
C VAL A 588 8.38 -18.86 6.51
N MET A 589 8.24 -19.82 5.60
CA MET A 589 7.30 -19.82 4.48
C MET A 589 6.56 -21.16 4.46
N ASP A 590 5.23 -21.14 4.47
CA ASP A 590 4.37 -22.34 4.43
C ASP A 590 4.75 -23.46 5.42
N GLY A 591 5.15 -23.08 6.64
CA GLY A 591 5.53 -24.04 7.67
C GLY A 591 6.87 -24.72 7.42
N VAL A 592 7.74 -24.12 6.61
CA VAL A 592 9.13 -24.52 6.38
C VAL A 592 10.03 -23.32 6.69
N LEU A 593 11.12 -23.55 7.41
CA LEU A 593 12.14 -22.55 7.64
C LEU A 593 13.11 -22.51 6.46
N TYR A 594 13.42 -21.31 5.98
CA TYR A 594 14.46 -20.98 5.02
C TYR A 594 15.52 -20.14 5.70
N PHE A 595 16.78 -20.36 5.34
CA PHE A 595 17.94 -19.69 5.93
C PHE A 595 19.14 -19.88 5.00
N MET A 596 20.21 -19.08 5.14
CA MET A 596 21.47 -19.45 4.47
C MET A 596 22.39 -20.18 5.41
N ALA A 597 23.21 -21.07 4.86
CA ALA A 597 24.27 -21.75 5.60
C ALA A 597 25.47 -22.02 4.70
N TYR A 598 26.66 -21.97 5.28
CA TYR A 598 27.93 -22.22 4.62
C TYR A 598 28.34 -23.69 4.74
N THR A 599 28.91 -24.24 3.66
CA THR A 599 29.66 -25.49 3.67
C THR A 599 30.95 -25.34 2.85
N GLU A 600 31.94 -26.19 3.08
CA GLU A 600 33.19 -26.17 2.31
C GLU A 600 32.97 -26.51 0.81
N ASP A 601 32.02 -27.41 0.52
CA ASP A 601 31.76 -27.92 -0.82
C ASP A 601 30.89 -26.99 -1.68
N TYR A 602 29.99 -26.22 -1.05
CA TYR A 602 28.98 -25.42 -1.73
C TYR A 602 29.00 -23.92 -1.40
N GLY A 603 29.93 -23.45 -0.57
CA GLY A 603 29.88 -22.08 -0.06
C GLY A 603 28.61 -21.79 0.74
N ARG A 604 28.21 -20.52 0.83
CA ARG A 604 26.97 -20.06 1.47
C ARG A 604 25.83 -20.03 0.47
N GLU A 605 24.84 -20.88 0.70
CA GLU A 605 23.69 -21.12 -0.16
C GLU A 605 22.36 -21.04 0.61
N LEU A 606 21.24 -21.11 -0.10
CA LEU A 606 19.91 -21.16 0.49
C LEU A 606 19.57 -22.60 0.94
N TRP A 607 19.17 -22.74 2.20
CA TRP A 607 18.78 -23.99 2.84
C TRP A 607 17.33 -23.92 3.34
N ARG A 608 16.74 -25.10 3.52
CA ARG A 608 15.42 -25.25 4.13
C ARG A 608 15.42 -26.29 5.24
N SER A 609 14.51 -26.17 6.20
CA SER A 609 14.28 -27.11 7.30
C SER A 609 12.81 -27.16 7.73
N ASP A 610 12.29 -28.36 7.99
CA ASP A 610 11.01 -28.58 8.68
C ASP A 610 11.16 -28.84 10.19
N GLY A 611 12.40 -28.73 10.71
CA GLY A 611 12.76 -29.04 12.09
C GLY A 611 13.31 -30.44 12.31
N THR A 612 13.45 -31.24 11.24
CA THR A 612 14.05 -32.58 11.28
C THR A 612 15.37 -32.66 10.51
N ILE A 613 16.23 -33.62 10.86
CA ILE A 613 17.48 -33.88 10.13
C ILE A 613 17.22 -34.18 8.65
N GLU A 614 16.19 -35.00 8.36
CA GLU A 614 15.85 -35.45 7.00
C GLU A 614 15.24 -34.32 6.15
N GLY A 615 14.44 -33.46 6.75
CA GLY A 615 13.86 -32.28 6.10
C GLY A 615 14.80 -31.07 6.02
N THR A 616 16.06 -31.20 6.49
CA THR A 616 17.07 -30.13 6.44
C THR A 616 18.06 -30.34 5.30
N SER A 617 17.94 -29.53 4.25
CA SER A 617 18.76 -29.64 3.04
C SER A 617 18.92 -28.30 2.32
N MET A 618 19.99 -28.17 1.54
CA MET A 618 20.17 -27.09 0.58
C MET A 618 19.04 -27.12 -0.46
N VAL A 619 18.51 -25.95 -0.82
CA VAL A 619 17.46 -25.80 -1.82
C VAL A 619 18.04 -25.97 -3.22
N LYS A 620 19.13 -25.25 -3.51
CA LYS A 620 19.86 -25.28 -4.77
C LYS A 620 21.28 -24.75 -4.54
N ASP A 621 22.25 -25.34 -5.24
CA ASP A 621 23.59 -24.78 -5.42
C ASP A 621 23.50 -23.77 -6.57
N ILE A 622 23.29 -22.49 -6.26
CA ILE A 622 23.07 -21.45 -7.26
C ILE A 622 24.40 -21.12 -7.96
N ASN A 623 25.43 -20.78 -7.18
CA ASN A 623 26.80 -20.57 -7.64
C ASN A 623 27.63 -21.85 -7.50
N SER A 624 27.57 -22.67 -8.56
CA SER A 624 28.08 -24.04 -8.56
C SER A 624 29.48 -24.23 -7.95
N GLY A 625 29.58 -25.19 -7.03
CA GLY A 625 30.84 -25.57 -6.37
C GLY A 625 31.08 -24.78 -5.09
N SER A 626 32.34 -24.61 -4.68
CA SER A 626 32.66 -24.06 -3.35
C SER A 626 32.48 -22.54 -3.21
N ASN A 627 31.82 -21.88 -4.16
CA ASN A 627 31.58 -20.44 -4.15
C ASN A 627 30.28 -20.14 -3.41
N SER A 628 30.13 -18.93 -2.90
CA SER A 628 28.89 -18.52 -2.22
C SER A 628 28.01 -17.74 -3.18
N SER A 629 26.71 -18.02 -3.18
CA SER A 629 25.70 -17.18 -3.86
C SER A 629 25.28 -15.98 -3.01
N PHE A 630 25.53 -16.03 -1.70
CA PHE A 630 25.21 -14.96 -0.76
C PHE A 630 26.51 -14.36 -0.18
N TYR A 631 27.02 -13.31 -0.81
CA TYR A 631 28.21 -12.57 -0.38
C TYR A 631 27.95 -11.06 -0.35
N TRP A 632 28.37 -10.38 0.73
CA TRP A 632 28.12 -8.95 0.95
C TRP A 632 29.46 -8.23 1.13
N PRO A 633 29.76 -7.21 0.31
CA PRO A 633 30.92 -6.37 0.55
C PRO A 633 30.78 -5.66 1.91
N GLU A 634 31.91 -5.45 2.61
CA GLU A 634 31.92 -4.65 3.83
C GLU A 634 31.28 -3.27 3.58
N GLY A 635 30.31 -2.89 4.41
CA GLY A 635 29.60 -1.61 4.31
C GLY A 635 28.20 -1.65 3.68
N PHE A 636 27.73 -2.78 3.14
CA PHE A 636 26.35 -2.91 2.68
C PHE A 636 25.40 -3.25 3.83
N PHE A 637 24.35 -2.45 4.05
CA PHE A 637 23.38 -2.67 5.13
C PHE A 637 22.58 -3.97 4.94
N TYR A 638 22.41 -4.69 6.05
CA TYR A 638 22.01 -6.10 6.15
C TYR A 638 20.51 -6.35 6.32
N ARG A 639 19.65 -5.41 5.90
CA ARG A 639 18.23 -5.47 6.25
C ARG A 639 17.34 -5.68 5.02
N GLU A 640 16.63 -6.81 5.06
CA GLU A 640 15.57 -7.26 4.15
C GLU A 640 16.05 -7.71 2.75
N LEU A 641 16.83 -8.80 2.75
CA LEU A 641 17.25 -9.53 1.55
C LEU A 641 16.31 -10.70 1.20
N PHE A 642 15.26 -10.89 1.99
CA PHE A 642 14.27 -11.94 1.83
C PHE A 642 12.88 -11.36 2.03
N LEU A 643 11.95 -11.76 1.18
CA LEU A 643 10.53 -11.48 1.33
C LEU A 643 9.74 -12.73 0.99
N GLU A 644 8.81 -13.09 1.85
CA GLU A 644 7.85 -14.16 1.57
C GLU A 644 6.55 -13.51 1.12
N TYR A 645 6.01 -13.99 0.00
CA TYR A 645 4.72 -13.58 -0.52
C TYR A 645 4.14 -14.67 -1.43
N ASP A 646 2.87 -14.99 -1.24
CA ASP A 646 2.12 -15.93 -2.08
C ASP A 646 2.79 -17.30 -2.25
N GLY A 647 3.36 -17.84 -1.16
CA GLY A 647 4.04 -19.14 -1.16
C GLY A 647 5.41 -19.14 -1.88
N LEU A 648 5.91 -17.96 -2.24
CA LEU A 648 7.23 -17.75 -2.83
C LEU A 648 8.13 -16.97 -1.90
N LEU A 649 9.41 -17.35 -1.90
CA LEU A 649 10.46 -16.61 -1.21
C LEU A 649 11.29 -15.87 -2.25
N TYR A 650 11.26 -14.55 -2.21
CA TYR A 650 12.08 -13.65 -3.03
C TYR A 650 13.35 -13.30 -2.28
N PHE A 651 14.50 -13.32 -2.97
CA PHE A 651 15.79 -13.07 -2.36
C PHE A 651 16.86 -12.61 -3.35
N THR A 652 17.97 -12.12 -2.81
CA THR A 652 19.12 -11.66 -3.59
C THR A 652 20.22 -12.73 -3.63
N ALA A 653 20.70 -13.10 -4.82
CA ALA A 653 21.76 -14.10 -4.98
C ALA A 653 22.63 -13.89 -6.24
N ASP A 654 23.88 -14.34 -6.18
CA ASP A 654 24.85 -14.38 -7.28
C ASP A 654 24.89 -15.77 -7.93
N ASP A 655 24.84 -15.81 -9.26
CA ASP A 655 24.93 -17.05 -10.06
C ASP A 655 26.36 -17.46 -10.43
N GLY A 656 27.37 -16.68 -10.02
CA GLY A 656 28.78 -16.93 -10.33
C GLY A 656 29.27 -16.26 -11.62
N GLY A 657 28.51 -15.31 -12.16
CA GLY A 657 29.00 -14.35 -13.16
C GLY A 657 28.40 -14.47 -14.57
N THR A 658 27.24 -15.13 -14.74
CA THR A 658 26.44 -14.92 -15.97
C THR A 658 25.62 -13.65 -15.84
N TYR A 659 25.03 -13.45 -14.65
CA TYR A 659 24.10 -12.37 -14.33
C TYR A 659 24.54 -11.53 -13.13
N GLY A 660 25.51 -12.02 -12.33
CA GLY A 660 25.91 -11.32 -11.11
C GLY A 660 24.85 -11.44 -10.00
N VAL A 661 24.85 -10.51 -9.04
CA VAL A 661 23.91 -10.46 -7.90
C VAL A 661 22.59 -9.83 -8.31
N GLU A 662 21.54 -10.65 -8.41
CA GLU A 662 20.24 -10.28 -8.99
C GLU A 662 19.05 -10.76 -8.14
N VAL A 663 17.81 -10.53 -8.62
CA VAL A 663 16.58 -10.95 -7.92
C VAL A 663 16.23 -12.38 -8.27
N TRP A 664 16.10 -13.21 -7.25
CA TRP A 664 15.72 -14.61 -7.32
C TRP A 664 14.42 -14.88 -6.59
N ARG A 665 13.79 -16.00 -6.94
CA ARG A 665 12.68 -16.57 -6.16
C ARG A 665 12.85 -18.08 -5.96
N THR A 666 12.12 -18.63 -4.99
CA THR A 666 11.96 -20.08 -4.82
C THR A 666 10.57 -20.45 -4.30
N ASP A 667 10.03 -21.56 -4.79
CA ASP A 667 8.89 -22.30 -4.21
C ASP A 667 9.31 -23.33 -3.14
N GLY A 668 10.61 -23.37 -2.82
CA GLY A 668 11.21 -24.36 -1.93
C GLY A 668 11.81 -25.58 -2.62
N THR A 669 11.68 -25.70 -3.93
CA THR A 669 12.28 -26.77 -4.74
C THR A 669 13.45 -26.26 -5.56
N SER A 670 14.42 -27.13 -5.86
CA SER A 670 15.53 -26.76 -6.76
C SER A 670 15.07 -26.34 -8.16
N ASN A 671 13.91 -26.82 -8.64
CA ASN A 671 13.41 -26.50 -9.97
C ASN A 671 12.69 -25.16 -10.01
N GLY A 672 11.91 -24.83 -8.98
CA GLY A 672 11.26 -23.52 -8.82
C GLY A 672 12.18 -22.44 -8.25
N THR A 673 13.48 -22.73 -8.09
CA THR A 673 14.49 -21.73 -7.69
C THR A 673 15.17 -21.13 -8.91
N GLU A 674 14.85 -19.89 -9.22
CA GLU A 674 15.29 -19.20 -10.44
C GLU A 674 15.47 -17.70 -10.25
N MET A 675 16.31 -17.10 -11.09
CA MET A 675 16.43 -15.66 -11.24
C MET A 675 15.21 -15.15 -12.02
N ILE A 676 14.60 -14.06 -11.55
CA ILE A 676 13.38 -13.49 -12.14
C ILE A 676 13.57 -12.08 -12.69
N VAL A 677 14.59 -11.36 -12.21
CA VAL A 677 14.96 -10.03 -12.73
C VAL A 677 16.46 -9.95 -12.81
N ASP A 678 16.97 -9.63 -14.00
CA ASP A 678 18.33 -9.16 -14.27
C ASP A 678 18.23 -7.65 -14.51
N ALA A 679 18.37 -6.87 -13.43
CA ALA A 679 18.13 -5.43 -13.49
C ALA A 679 19.31 -4.67 -14.12
N THR A 680 20.53 -5.22 -14.08
CA THR A 680 21.68 -4.73 -14.84
C THR A 680 22.17 -5.79 -15.84
N PRO A 681 21.66 -5.76 -17.09
CA PRO A 681 21.93 -6.81 -18.05
C PRO A 681 23.42 -7.11 -18.26
N GLY A 682 23.80 -8.38 -18.10
CA GLY A 682 25.17 -8.84 -18.26
C GLY A 682 25.70 -9.44 -16.97
N ASN A 683 27.01 -9.42 -16.77
CA ASN A 683 27.65 -10.02 -15.57
C ASN A 683 27.86 -9.02 -14.43
N GLU A 684 27.26 -7.84 -14.54
CA GLU A 684 27.30 -6.80 -13.52
C GLU A 684 26.20 -7.05 -12.49
N SER A 685 26.36 -6.55 -11.28
CA SER A 685 25.43 -6.80 -10.18
C SER A 685 24.54 -5.59 -9.95
N SER A 686 23.23 -5.79 -9.95
CA SER A 686 22.26 -4.75 -9.58
C SER A 686 22.10 -4.59 -8.06
N TRP A 687 22.62 -5.51 -7.26
CA TRP A 687 22.54 -5.49 -5.80
C TRP A 687 21.12 -5.20 -5.25
N PRO A 688 20.11 -6.02 -5.57
CA PRO A 688 18.75 -5.82 -5.10
C PRO A 688 18.65 -5.91 -3.58
N VAL A 689 17.93 -4.96 -2.96
CA VAL A 689 17.73 -4.89 -1.51
C VAL A 689 16.35 -4.30 -1.18
N ARG A 690 15.92 -4.44 0.08
CA ARG A 690 14.73 -3.78 0.64
C ARG A 690 13.44 -4.14 -0.10
N TYR A 691 13.20 -5.44 -0.17
CA TYR A 691 12.01 -5.99 -0.79
C TYR A 691 10.73 -5.63 -0.01
N THR A 692 9.68 -5.25 -0.72
CA THR A 692 8.33 -5.07 -0.15
C THR A 692 7.26 -5.53 -1.15
N ILE A 693 6.06 -5.87 -0.66
CA ILE A 693 4.90 -6.12 -1.51
C ILE A 693 3.96 -4.93 -1.45
N TYR A 694 3.50 -4.49 -2.61
CA TYR A 694 2.43 -3.51 -2.72
C TYR A 694 1.58 -3.81 -3.95
N GLY A 695 0.24 -3.75 -3.81
CA GLY A 695 -0.68 -3.97 -4.93
C GLY A 695 -0.50 -5.30 -5.68
N GLY A 696 -0.02 -6.34 -5.00
CA GLY A 696 0.27 -7.66 -5.59
C GLY A 696 1.56 -7.74 -6.40
N LYS A 697 2.43 -6.72 -6.32
CA LYS A 697 3.73 -6.68 -6.99
C LYS A 697 4.85 -6.64 -5.96
N LEU A 698 5.98 -7.24 -6.31
CA LEU A 698 7.23 -7.09 -5.59
C LEU A 698 7.83 -5.72 -5.93
N TYR A 699 8.27 -4.97 -4.94
CA TYR A 699 9.06 -3.75 -5.10
C TYR A 699 10.40 -3.92 -4.40
N PHE A 700 11.45 -3.33 -4.95
CA PHE A 700 12.81 -3.43 -4.41
C PHE A 700 13.67 -2.28 -4.90
N THR A 701 14.82 -2.09 -4.25
CA THR A 701 15.84 -1.14 -4.70
C THR A 701 16.95 -1.87 -5.43
N ALA A 702 17.29 -1.43 -6.64
CA ALA A 702 18.39 -2.00 -7.42
C ALA A 702 19.19 -0.90 -8.13
N TYR A 703 20.48 -1.16 -8.31
CA TYR A 703 21.48 -0.31 -8.94
C TYR A 703 21.57 -0.59 -10.45
N SER A 704 21.79 0.46 -11.25
CA SER A 704 22.33 0.37 -12.61
C SER A 704 23.36 1.49 -12.87
N GLU A 705 24.34 1.29 -13.76
CA GLU A 705 25.42 2.27 -14.01
C GLU A 705 24.92 3.63 -14.52
N ASP A 706 23.82 3.61 -15.27
CA ASP A 706 23.24 4.79 -15.93
C ASP A 706 22.35 5.62 -15.00
N ARG A 707 21.74 5.00 -13.97
CA ARG A 707 20.72 5.63 -13.12
C ARG A 707 21.05 5.68 -11.64
N GLY A 708 21.97 4.87 -11.14
CA GLY A 708 22.20 4.71 -9.71
C GLY A 708 21.19 3.75 -9.10
N ARG A 709 20.76 3.96 -7.85
CA ARG A 709 19.80 3.08 -7.15
C ARG A 709 18.39 3.64 -7.18
N ASP A 710 17.48 2.91 -7.83
CA ASP A 710 16.08 3.32 -8.00
C ASP A 710 15.09 2.31 -7.40
N LEU A 711 13.81 2.71 -7.36
CA LEU A 711 12.69 1.85 -7.03
C LEU A 711 12.26 1.04 -8.26
N TRP A 712 12.40 -0.27 -8.17
CA TRP A 712 11.98 -1.26 -9.16
C TRP A 712 10.74 -1.99 -8.70
N PHE A 713 10.02 -2.61 -9.64
CA PHE A 713 8.99 -3.60 -9.33
C PHE A 713 9.16 -4.87 -10.18
N TYR A 714 8.54 -5.95 -9.71
CA TYR A 714 8.33 -7.21 -10.42
C TYR A 714 6.92 -7.77 -10.17
N TRP A 715 6.34 -8.44 -11.17
CA TRP A 715 5.08 -9.19 -11.04
C TRP A 715 4.98 -10.30 -12.10
N ASP A 716 4.25 -11.37 -11.81
CA ASP A 716 4.09 -12.55 -12.67
C ASP A 716 3.07 -12.39 -13.82
N ASN A 717 2.74 -11.15 -14.20
CA ASN A 717 1.77 -10.88 -15.27
C ASN A 717 2.36 -9.93 -16.33
N PRO A 718 2.94 -10.45 -17.42
CA PRO A 718 3.60 -9.62 -18.43
C PRO A 718 2.65 -8.70 -19.21
N GLY A 719 1.33 -8.86 -19.04
CA GLY A 719 0.34 -8.29 -19.93
C GLY A 719 0.62 -8.63 -21.41
N PRO A 720 -0.15 -8.09 -22.36
CA PRO A 720 0.18 -8.20 -23.77
C PRO A 720 1.37 -7.28 -24.12
N ILE A 721 2.53 -7.86 -24.48
CA ILE A 721 3.63 -7.11 -25.13
C ILE A 721 3.16 -6.66 -26.52
N VAL A 722 2.75 -5.40 -26.65
CA VAL A 722 2.43 -4.82 -27.96
C VAL A 722 3.72 -4.28 -28.58
N SER A 723 4.38 -5.12 -29.38
CA SER A 723 5.45 -4.62 -30.26
C SER A 723 4.85 -3.68 -31.31
N ASN A 724 5.24 -2.40 -31.29
CA ASN A 724 4.98 -1.50 -32.39
C ASN A 724 5.78 -1.97 -33.61
N SER A 725 5.18 -2.80 -34.46
CA SER A 725 5.71 -3.08 -35.79
C SER A 725 5.44 -1.89 -36.73
N GLU A 726 6.04 -0.74 -36.44
CA GLU A 726 6.21 0.33 -37.44
C GLU A 726 7.71 0.54 -37.69
N SER A 727 8.33 -0.48 -38.30
CA SER A 727 9.56 -0.29 -39.07
C SER A 727 9.62 -1.29 -40.23
N SER A 728 8.74 -1.13 -41.22
CA SER A 728 9.04 -1.40 -42.65
C SER A 728 7.92 -0.91 -43.57
#